data_AF-A0A939GED7-F1
#
_entry.id   AF-A0A939GED7-F1
#
_cell.length_a   1.000
_cell.length_b   1.000
_cell.length_c   1.000
_cell.angle_alpha   90.00
_cell.angle_beta   90.00
_cell.angle_gamma   90.00
#
_symmetry.space_group_name_H-M   'P 1'
#
loop_
_entity.id
_entity.type
_entity.pdbx_description
1 polymer ?
#
loop_
_entity_poly.entity_id
_entity_poly.type
_entity_poly.pdbx_seq_one_letter_code
_entity_poly.pdbx_strand_id
1 'polypeptide(L)'
;MNHTLYLTALLTTLAGGIALAQTPQLARPADLTTGPVETGLPGFSRKQKTAVADPTLARRLNAAEAPLPTSRMQPQTLTATGKAPLQVPPLRLKIVRDSRSGLPIYIENLNPRPGTNRNGRRSAQAAAYAFLGEIKGLLGMGSPEQSLQIRQTIADDDLGQTHYRMAQTHRGVPVYGAELAVHLTNGEVTLVNGQYQPIPATLDVQPELSLAAAGKAALRDVGKTIPVRMFGQNVLKMEPVSGSLCVYAGSADQPAPARLAYDLTVRPNLVQRWQYVVDAQTGAVLAKHNSTCSIDGSKDASARDLNGVTRSFKTYLYGNTYILLDASREIFDKTKSKLPDNPVGGLWTIDAANTYGDNIEVRQVASANNTNWTPTAASAQYNVGIAYDYFLKTFKRKSINGSGGTITSIINVNDPETGKGMDNAYWNGEYMLYGNGDKGFKPLAGALDVAGHEMSHGVIQNTANLAYQGQSGALNESFADVFGVLIDRANWTLGEDVVVAKYFPSGALRSMANPNQGGTNDNGYQPKTMAQYENTTEDNGGVHINSGIPNYAFYLFASNASVGKDKAEQVYYKALTQYLTRSSKFIDLRLAIIRAATDTYGASSAEVNAAKAAFDAVGIVEGSSTPVDTKPTIPASTGQDFISVVDVSSGKLFTTTYPVTTFTARSTSKLLRRPSVTDDGKVAVFVGSDGKIRASSLTSPASETVISQEAGWANVAVSKDGTRLAALTDKQDGKMYVYSFDLGKWQTFKLYNPTTAQGVKTGEVAYADSFEWDYSGEYVIYDAFNKLKNASGTAVDYWDVGILHAWDGAKKNFADGVIEKLFTDLDEGVSIGNPSFAKTAPNVIAFDYFDENDQSYYVLGANIETSDVQALYTNNTLGFPSYSRTDNAVVFGTVDKNSKEAVALIGVDADKISPKGSASPLITGAKWPVWYSNVARALPNRVSQTLTFNLPSSRFLNEGDLTLSATSSANLPVGFKVMSGAATLSGNVLKMSAVGQVVVRAFQDGNAQTYAATPVDRTIDVQQLLATEPTWVGDVRLFPNPTRSRLSVELPTGVTWQKADLVSTGGATVQQQTNALQKPLELDVSALPAGLYVITIDTDKGRVQRKVLRE
;
A
#
# COMPACT_ATOMS: atom_id res chain seq x y z
N MET A 1 49.33 48.01 -4.59
CA MET A 1 49.18 47.41 -3.25
C MET A 1 48.03 46.41 -3.30
N ASN A 2 48.41 45.13 -3.27
CA ASN A 2 47.69 43.89 -2.93
C ASN A 2 46.15 43.82 -2.98
N HIS A 3 45.60 43.26 -4.07
CA HIS A 3 44.37 42.43 -4.04
C HIS A 3 44.24 41.49 -5.26
N THR A 4 45.36 40.95 -5.78
CA THR A 4 45.35 40.14 -7.02
C THR A 4 46.10 38.80 -6.89
N LEU A 5 46.26 38.28 -5.67
CA LEU A 5 47.02 37.04 -5.41
C LEU A 5 46.25 35.94 -4.65
N TYR A 6 44.94 36.08 -4.43
CA TYR A 6 44.13 35.08 -3.70
C TYR A 6 43.09 34.32 -4.53
N LEU A 7 42.85 34.67 -5.80
CA LEU A 7 41.80 34.02 -6.61
C LEU A 7 42.31 32.94 -7.58
N THR A 8 43.62 32.86 -7.81
CA THR A 8 44.20 31.94 -8.82
C THR A 8 44.72 30.62 -8.25
N ALA A 9 44.64 30.42 -6.92
CA ALA A 9 45.05 29.18 -6.25
C ALA A 9 43.88 28.26 -5.84
N LEU A 10 42.62 28.68 -6.04
CA LEU A 10 41.43 27.89 -5.70
C LEU A 10 40.76 27.18 -6.89
N LEU A 11 41.11 27.54 -8.13
CA LEU A 11 40.42 27.07 -9.33
C LEU A 11 41.07 25.86 -10.02
N THR A 12 42.22 25.38 -9.53
CA THR A 12 42.93 24.20 -10.09
C THR A 12 42.83 22.94 -9.22
N THR A 13 42.06 22.94 -8.13
CA THR A 13 41.89 21.79 -7.23
C THR A 13 40.45 21.25 -7.12
N LEU A 14 39.47 21.82 -7.83
CA LEU A 14 38.05 21.46 -7.68
C LEU A 14 37.48 20.54 -8.78
N ALA A 15 38.32 19.69 -9.39
CA ALA A 15 37.89 18.65 -10.33
C ALA A 15 38.00 17.21 -9.77
N GLY A 16 38.21 17.04 -8.46
CA GLY A 16 38.22 15.72 -7.81
C GLY A 16 37.74 15.83 -6.37
N GLY A 17 36.82 14.95 -5.96
CA GLY A 17 36.06 14.98 -4.70
C GLY A 17 36.87 14.95 -3.39
N ILE A 18 37.66 15.99 -3.12
CA ILE A 18 38.55 16.11 -1.95
C ILE A 18 38.08 17.26 -1.00
N ALA A 19 36.98 17.95 -1.30
CA ALA A 19 36.57 19.18 -0.59
C ALA A 19 36.10 19.01 0.87
N LEU A 20 35.64 17.83 1.28
CA LEU A 20 35.03 17.62 2.61
C LEU A 20 36.01 17.66 3.80
N ALA A 21 37.30 17.40 3.57
CA ALA A 21 38.28 17.37 4.66
C ALA A 21 38.81 18.77 5.05
N GLN A 22 38.59 19.79 4.22
CA GLN A 22 39.16 21.15 4.36
C GLN A 22 38.11 22.28 4.31
N THR A 23 36.82 21.95 4.43
CA THR A 23 35.69 22.88 4.23
C THR A 23 35.51 23.83 5.45
N PRO A 24 35.18 25.12 5.23
CA PRO A 24 34.80 26.03 6.30
C PRO A 24 33.53 25.55 7.03
N GLN A 25 33.39 25.94 8.29
CA GLN A 25 32.29 25.51 9.18
C GLN A 25 30.92 25.86 8.58
N LEU A 26 30.00 24.88 8.58
CA LEU A 26 28.63 25.08 8.10
C LEU A 26 27.87 26.06 9.00
N ALA A 27 27.18 27.02 8.38
CA ALA A 27 26.28 27.95 9.06
C ALA A 27 24.94 27.27 9.42
N ARG A 28 24.30 27.77 10.49
CA ARG A 28 23.04 27.29 11.09
C ARG A 28 21.86 27.30 10.11
N PRO A 29 21.04 26.23 10.03
CA PRO A 29 19.68 26.29 9.51
C PRO A 29 18.82 27.25 10.35
N ALA A 30 18.09 28.16 9.70
CA ALA A 30 17.40 29.27 10.38
C ALA A 30 16.40 28.85 11.49
N ASP A 31 15.96 27.58 11.52
CA ASP A 31 14.95 27.01 12.41
C ASP A 31 15.49 26.09 13.53
N LEU A 32 16.81 25.84 13.61
CA LEU A 32 17.40 24.91 14.57
C LEU A 32 17.51 25.50 15.99
N THR A 33 16.47 25.48 16.83
CA THR A 33 16.62 25.90 18.25
C THR A 33 17.39 24.85 19.07
N THR A 34 18.37 25.24 19.87
CA THR A 34 19.18 24.31 20.70
C THR A 34 18.32 23.67 21.79
N GLY A 35 18.26 22.33 21.83
CA GLY A 35 17.66 21.55 22.91
C GLY A 35 18.68 20.57 23.53
N PRO A 36 18.39 19.98 24.70
CA PRO A 36 19.27 18.98 25.29
C PRO A 36 19.33 17.71 24.45
N VAL A 37 20.55 17.19 24.22
CA VAL A 37 20.81 15.93 23.52
C VAL A 37 20.30 14.77 24.38
N GLU A 38 19.19 14.14 23.99
CA GLU A 38 18.74 12.92 24.65
C GLU A 38 19.59 11.72 24.21
N THR A 39 20.51 11.30 25.06
CA THR A 39 21.27 10.07 24.86
C THR A 39 20.40 8.85 25.20
N GLY A 40 19.94 8.11 24.18
CA GLY A 40 19.35 6.77 24.38
C GLY A 40 17.95 6.51 23.80
N LEU A 41 17.53 7.23 22.76
CA LEU A 41 16.19 7.12 22.19
C LEU A 41 16.02 5.97 21.16
N PRO A 42 14.81 5.38 21.07
CA PRO A 42 14.54 4.17 20.32
C PRO A 42 14.36 4.52 18.85
N GLY A 43 15.43 4.40 18.07
CA GLY A 43 15.27 4.24 16.63
C GLY A 43 14.49 2.96 16.28
N PHE A 44 14.51 2.54 15.01
CA PHE A 44 14.14 1.15 14.64
C PHE A 44 14.85 0.12 15.55
N SER A 45 15.95 0.53 16.18
CA SER A 45 16.78 -0.19 17.14
C SER A 45 16.32 -0.35 18.61
N ARG A 46 15.09 0.01 19.05
CA ARG A 46 14.69 -0.31 20.46
C ARG A 46 13.18 -0.16 20.83
N LYS A 47 12.27 -1.00 20.30
CA LYS A 47 11.15 -1.48 21.14
C LYS A 47 11.72 -2.56 22.09
N GLN A 48 11.35 -2.51 23.35
CA GLN A 48 12.07 -3.05 24.51
C GLN A 48 12.61 -4.50 24.38
N LYS A 49 13.92 -4.68 24.59
CA LYS A 49 14.45 -5.92 25.19
C LYS A 49 13.97 -5.97 26.64
N THR A 50 12.98 -6.81 26.95
CA THR A 50 12.75 -7.31 28.29
C THR A 50 12.79 -8.84 28.29
N ALA A 51 13.78 -9.35 29.02
CA ALA A 51 13.99 -10.70 29.52
C ALA A 51 14.30 -11.84 28.52
N VAL A 52 15.46 -12.46 28.78
CA VAL A 52 15.88 -13.86 28.57
C VAL A 52 15.05 -14.68 27.60
N ALA A 53 15.71 -15.17 26.53
CA ALA A 53 15.18 -16.18 25.62
C ALA A 53 14.48 -17.30 26.39
N ASP A 54 13.17 -17.45 26.16
CA ASP A 54 12.42 -18.60 26.64
C ASP A 54 12.91 -19.85 25.88
N PRO A 55 13.56 -20.82 26.54
CA PRO A 55 14.03 -22.04 25.87
C PRO A 55 12.90 -22.94 25.38
N THR A 56 11.63 -22.59 25.61
CA THR A 56 10.49 -23.48 25.39
C THR A 56 9.80 -23.35 24.03
N LEU A 57 10.20 -22.40 23.16
CA LEU A 57 9.58 -22.25 21.84
C LEU A 57 10.01 -23.31 20.81
N ALA A 58 11.21 -23.89 20.94
CA ALA A 58 11.68 -24.99 20.08
C ALA A 58 10.95 -26.32 20.32
N ARG A 59 10.05 -26.39 21.33
CA ARG A 59 9.34 -27.62 21.73
C ARG A 59 7.88 -27.69 21.27
N ARG A 60 7.42 -26.73 20.46
CA ARG A 60 6.01 -26.63 20.01
C ARG A 60 5.78 -26.85 18.52
N LEU A 61 6.75 -27.45 17.82
CA LEU A 61 6.54 -28.04 16.50
C LEU A 61 6.76 -29.55 16.64
N ASN A 62 5.65 -30.30 16.62
CA ASN A 62 5.64 -31.76 16.64
C ASN A 62 6.39 -32.33 15.43
N ALA A 63 7.69 -32.54 15.57
CA ALA A 63 8.44 -33.54 14.81
C ALA A 63 9.08 -34.48 15.84
N ALA A 64 8.48 -35.64 16.05
CA ALA A 64 9.12 -36.75 16.73
C ALA A 64 9.39 -37.84 15.69
N GLU A 65 10.62 -37.88 15.20
CA GLU A 65 11.17 -39.08 14.55
C GLU A 65 11.39 -40.17 15.61
N ALA A 66 10.99 -41.39 15.29
CA ALA A 66 11.22 -42.57 16.11
C ALA A 66 12.64 -43.14 15.87
N PRO A 67 13.29 -43.67 16.92
CA PRO A 67 14.28 -44.74 16.73
C PRO A 67 13.84 -46.08 17.36
N LEU A 68 14.10 -47.17 16.61
CA LEU A 68 13.99 -48.59 17.01
C LEU A 68 15.23 -49.05 17.84
N PRO A 69 15.21 -50.25 18.47
CA PRO A 69 15.75 -50.50 19.82
C PRO A 69 17.16 -51.11 19.85
N THR A 70 17.85 -51.01 21.00
CA THR A 70 19.02 -51.85 21.34
C THR A 70 19.09 -52.27 22.83
N SER A 71 18.88 -53.57 23.05
CA SER A 71 19.57 -54.57 23.94
C SER A 71 20.71 -54.05 24.86
N ARG A 72 21.05 -54.51 26.07
CA ARG A 72 20.96 -55.77 26.87
C ARG A 72 21.59 -55.42 28.25
N MET A 73 21.23 -55.96 29.42
CA MET A 73 21.74 -57.22 30.01
C MET A 73 21.17 -57.42 31.45
N GLN A 74 20.85 -58.69 31.79
CA GLN A 74 20.56 -59.27 33.13
C GLN A 74 21.85 -59.35 34.01
N PRO A 75 21.95 -59.99 35.23
CA PRO A 75 21.05 -60.86 36.05
C PRO A 75 21.03 -60.57 37.59
N GLN A 76 20.18 -61.16 38.46
CA GLN A 76 20.42 -62.40 39.27
C GLN A 76 19.22 -62.64 40.24
N THR A 77 18.47 -63.76 40.14
CA THR A 77 18.49 -65.07 40.89
C THR A 77 18.03 -65.16 42.37
N LEU A 78 16.88 -65.87 42.56
CA LEU A 78 16.58 -67.03 43.47
C LEU A 78 16.34 -66.73 44.99
N THR A 79 15.39 -67.30 45.76
CA THR A 79 14.66 -68.59 45.75
C THR A 79 13.50 -68.63 46.79
N ALA A 80 12.50 -69.50 46.55
CA ALA A 80 11.76 -70.39 47.49
C ALA A 80 10.63 -69.93 48.47
N THR A 81 9.42 -70.45 48.15
CA THR A 81 8.41 -71.20 48.98
C THR A 81 7.72 -70.62 50.23
N GLY A 82 6.37 -70.66 50.21
CA GLY A 82 5.50 -70.77 51.41
C GLY A 82 4.10 -70.13 51.25
N LYS A 83 3.01 -70.91 51.25
CA LYS A 83 1.61 -70.43 51.17
C LYS A 83 1.17 -69.66 52.43
N ALA A 84 0.50 -68.52 52.24
CA ALA A 84 -0.28 -67.76 53.23
C ALA A 84 -1.56 -67.19 52.54
N PRO A 85 -2.55 -66.64 53.28
CA PRO A 85 -3.99 -66.64 52.94
C PRO A 85 -4.31 -65.92 51.63
N LEU A 86 -5.51 -66.14 51.06
CA LEU A 86 -6.03 -65.38 49.91
C LEU A 86 -6.02 -63.86 50.23
N GLN A 87 -4.86 -63.25 50.03
CA GLN A 87 -4.64 -61.83 50.05
C GLN A 87 -5.29 -61.29 48.80
N VAL A 88 -6.47 -60.70 48.96
CA VAL A 88 -7.01 -59.79 47.96
C VAL A 88 -5.95 -58.68 47.80
N PRO A 89 -5.30 -58.52 46.63
CA PRO A 89 -4.21 -57.56 46.49
C PRO A 89 -4.70 -56.15 46.86
N PRO A 90 -3.84 -55.21 47.26
CA PRO A 90 -4.28 -53.82 47.40
C PRO A 90 -4.75 -53.28 46.04
N LEU A 91 -5.81 -52.45 46.03
CA LEU A 91 -6.23 -51.73 44.83
C LEU A 91 -5.05 -50.86 44.33
N ARG A 92 -4.78 -50.91 43.03
CA ARG A 92 -3.79 -50.05 42.37
C ARG A 92 -4.56 -48.99 41.62
N LEU A 93 -4.59 -47.78 42.18
CA LEU A 93 -5.36 -46.68 41.65
C LEU A 93 -4.41 -45.58 41.15
N LYS A 94 -4.69 -45.03 39.97
CA LYS A 94 -4.14 -43.74 39.56
C LYS A 94 -5.17 -42.67 39.87
N ILE A 95 -4.79 -41.72 40.71
CA ILE A 95 -5.69 -40.69 41.23
C ILE A 95 -5.21 -39.33 40.76
N VAL A 96 -6.08 -38.61 40.05
CA VAL A 96 -5.92 -37.17 39.80
C VAL A 96 -6.85 -36.43 40.75
N ARG A 97 -6.29 -35.50 41.51
CA ARG A 97 -7.02 -34.64 42.43
C ARG A 97 -7.21 -33.27 41.79
N ASP A 98 -8.36 -32.67 42.04
CA ASP A 98 -8.56 -31.27 41.75
C ASP A 98 -7.58 -30.44 42.60
N SER A 99 -6.85 -29.54 41.95
CA SER A 99 -5.76 -28.79 42.57
C SER A 99 -6.23 -27.82 43.67
N ARG A 100 -7.54 -27.54 43.74
CA ARG A 100 -8.14 -26.56 44.66
C ARG A 100 -8.87 -27.21 45.83
N SER A 101 -9.75 -28.17 45.55
CA SER A 101 -10.51 -28.90 46.58
C SER A 101 -9.74 -30.06 47.20
N GLY A 102 -8.67 -30.55 46.54
CA GLY A 102 -7.91 -31.73 46.97
C GLY A 102 -8.66 -33.06 46.82
N LEU A 103 -9.90 -33.03 46.33
CA LEU A 103 -10.73 -34.21 46.14
C LEU A 103 -10.33 -34.96 44.86
N PRO A 104 -10.38 -36.30 44.85
CA PRO A 104 -10.24 -37.08 43.63
C PRO A 104 -11.32 -36.72 42.60
N ILE A 105 -10.89 -36.34 41.39
CA ILE A 105 -11.79 -36.07 40.24
C ILE A 105 -11.66 -37.10 39.12
N TYR A 106 -10.62 -37.92 39.18
CA TYR A 106 -10.36 -39.01 38.24
C TYR A 106 -9.62 -40.13 38.96
N ILE A 107 -10.21 -41.32 39.00
CA ILE A 107 -9.68 -42.52 39.66
C ILE A 107 -9.73 -43.65 38.66
N GLU A 108 -8.58 -43.98 38.10
CA GLU A 108 -8.42 -45.11 37.19
C GLU A 108 -7.99 -46.34 37.99
N ASN A 109 -8.73 -47.44 37.83
CA ASN A 109 -8.43 -48.71 38.45
C ASN A 109 -7.45 -49.50 37.56
N LEU A 110 -6.18 -49.53 37.95
CA LEU A 110 -5.10 -50.18 37.19
C LEU A 110 -5.05 -51.70 37.41
N ASN A 111 -5.85 -52.23 38.34
CA ASN A 111 -6.04 -53.67 38.50
C ASN A 111 -7.51 -54.03 38.71
N PRO A 112 -8.38 -53.85 37.68
CA PRO A 112 -9.76 -54.32 37.71
C PRO A 112 -9.81 -55.81 38.04
N ARG A 113 -10.77 -56.20 38.86
CA ARG A 113 -10.90 -57.59 39.34
C ARG A 113 -12.26 -58.13 39.01
N PRO A 114 -12.34 -59.38 38.53
CA PRO A 114 -13.59 -60.11 38.48
C PRO A 114 -14.03 -60.31 39.93
N GLY A 115 -15.20 -59.78 40.30
CA GLY A 115 -15.74 -59.95 41.64
C GLY A 115 -15.80 -61.44 42.00
N THR A 116 -14.98 -61.88 42.95
CA THR A 116 -14.93 -63.27 43.40
C THR A 116 -16.21 -63.58 44.18
N ASN A 117 -17.17 -64.24 43.56
CA ASN A 117 -17.98 -65.23 44.26
C ASN A 117 -18.43 -66.35 43.32
N ARG A 118 -18.04 -67.58 43.67
CA ARG A 118 -18.53 -68.80 43.04
C ARG A 118 -20.05 -68.86 43.27
N ASN A 119 -20.83 -68.75 42.19
CA ASN A 119 -22.30 -68.97 42.09
C ASN A 119 -23.25 -67.75 42.00
N GLY A 120 -22.82 -66.56 41.56
CA GLY A 120 -23.78 -65.54 41.10
C GLY A 120 -23.15 -64.27 40.54
N ARG A 121 -23.45 -63.90 39.28
CA ARG A 121 -23.02 -62.63 38.66
C ARG A 121 -23.58 -61.45 39.49
N ARG A 122 -22.71 -60.66 40.14
CA ARG A 122 -23.12 -59.33 40.66
C ARG A 122 -23.57 -58.46 39.48
N SER A 123 -24.65 -57.69 39.64
CA SER A 123 -25.05 -56.72 38.61
C SER A 123 -24.00 -55.61 38.50
N ALA A 124 -23.86 -55.00 37.32
CA ALA A 124 -22.93 -53.89 37.08
C ALA A 124 -23.16 -52.73 38.07
N GLN A 125 -24.42 -52.46 38.44
CA GLN A 125 -24.78 -51.50 39.48
C GLN A 125 -24.25 -51.89 40.86
N ALA A 126 -24.39 -53.17 41.25
CA ALA A 126 -23.85 -53.65 42.52
C ALA A 126 -22.32 -53.61 42.55
N ALA A 127 -21.66 -53.85 41.40
CA ALA A 127 -20.21 -53.70 41.26
C ALA A 127 -19.77 -52.23 41.39
N ALA A 128 -20.51 -51.30 40.79
CA ALA A 128 -20.25 -49.86 40.90
C ALA A 128 -20.32 -49.36 42.35
N TYR A 129 -21.41 -49.66 43.08
CA TYR A 129 -21.55 -49.27 44.49
C TYR A 129 -20.54 -49.97 45.39
N ALA A 130 -20.26 -51.26 45.17
CA ALA A 130 -19.24 -51.98 45.94
C ALA A 130 -17.85 -51.34 45.80
N PHE A 131 -17.45 -50.98 44.56
CA PHE A 131 -16.18 -50.30 44.32
C PHE A 131 -16.13 -48.92 44.98
N LEU A 132 -17.19 -48.12 44.84
CA LEU A 132 -17.30 -46.82 45.53
C LEU A 132 -17.21 -46.99 47.06
N GLY A 133 -17.81 -48.06 47.60
CA GLY A 133 -17.71 -48.43 49.02
C GLY A 133 -16.29 -48.77 49.47
N GLU A 134 -15.49 -49.44 48.63
CA GLU A 134 -14.07 -49.73 48.90
C GLU A 134 -13.22 -48.46 48.90
N ILE A 135 -13.52 -47.49 48.03
CA ILE A 135 -12.78 -46.22 47.93
C ILE A 135 -13.41 -45.06 48.72
N LYS A 136 -14.45 -45.29 49.52
CA LYS A 136 -15.22 -44.23 50.20
C LYS A 136 -14.37 -43.31 51.09
N GLY A 137 -13.32 -43.85 51.70
CA GLY A 137 -12.35 -43.07 52.49
C GLY A 137 -11.53 -42.11 51.63
N LEU A 138 -11.19 -42.48 50.38
CA LEU A 138 -10.53 -41.59 49.43
C LEU A 138 -11.49 -40.50 48.93
N LEU A 139 -12.77 -40.83 48.80
CA LEU A 139 -13.83 -39.90 48.40
C LEU A 139 -14.29 -38.99 49.56
N GLY A 140 -13.81 -39.19 50.78
CA GLY A 140 -14.29 -38.43 51.94
C GLY A 140 -15.79 -38.56 52.18
N MET A 141 -16.41 -39.68 51.76
CA MET A 141 -17.85 -39.90 51.77
C MET A 141 -18.20 -41.06 52.71
N GLY A 142 -19.21 -40.88 53.56
CA GLY A 142 -19.59 -41.89 54.57
C GLY A 142 -20.22 -43.16 53.99
N SER A 143 -21.27 -43.00 53.18
CA SER A 143 -21.94 -44.11 52.46
C SER A 143 -22.27 -43.67 51.03
N PRO A 144 -21.49 -44.11 50.02
CA PRO A 144 -21.78 -43.87 48.62
C PRO A 144 -23.19 -44.31 48.20
N GLU A 145 -23.72 -45.41 48.74
CA GLU A 145 -25.06 -45.91 48.44
C GLU A 145 -26.18 -44.96 48.89
N GLN A 146 -25.96 -44.22 49.99
CA GLN A 146 -26.93 -43.22 50.49
C GLN A 146 -26.73 -41.85 49.86
N SER A 147 -25.48 -41.51 49.52
CA SER A 147 -25.10 -40.18 49.04
C SER A 147 -25.05 -40.05 47.53
N LEU A 148 -25.08 -41.14 46.75
CA LEU A 148 -25.05 -41.11 45.29
C LEU A 148 -26.25 -41.84 44.71
N GLN A 149 -27.06 -41.14 43.92
CA GLN A 149 -28.21 -41.70 43.22
C GLN A 149 -27.91 -41.80 41.73
N ILE A 150 -28.06 -42.98 41.14
CA ILE A 150 -27.96 -43.16 39.69
C ILE A 150 -29.06 -42.34 38.99
N ARG A 151 -28.65 -41.37 38.18
CA ARG A 151 -29.53 -40.55 37.34
C ARG A 151 -29.69 -41.12 35.94
N GLN A 152 -28.61 -41.69 35.43
CA GLN A 152 -28.58 -42.24 34.09
C GLN A 152 -27.72 -43.49 34.06
N THR A 153 -28.24 -44.51 33.39
CA THR A 153 -27.47 -45.70 33.01
C THR A 153 -27.34 -45.69 31.50
N ILE A 154 -26.11 -45.79 31.02
CA ILE A 154 -25.79 -46.05 29.62
C ILE A 154 -25.20 -47.44 29.60
N ALA A 155 -25.99 -48.43 29.19
CA ALA A 155 -25.54 -49.81 29.09
C ALA A 155 -24.95 -50.04 27.70
N ASP A 156 -23.83 -50.75 27.65
CA ASP A 156 -23.16 -51.23 26.44
C ASP A 156 -23.05 -50.18 25.32
N ASP A 157 -22.20 -49.19 25.54
CA ASP A 157 -21.84 -48.21 24.50
C ASP A 157 -21.17 -48.88 23.28
N ASP A 158 -20.81 -48.10 22.25
CA ASP A 158 -20.19 -48.62 21.03
C ASP A 158 -18.86 -49.37 21.27
N LEU A 159 -18.30 -49.28 22.49
CA LEU A 159 -17.09 -49.95 22.95
C LEU A 159 -17.37 -51.08 23.97
N GLY A 160 -18.63 -51.42 24.21
CA GLY A 160 -19.06 -52.46 25.16
C GLY A 160 -18.88 -52.06 26.63
N GLN A 161 -18.87 -50.77 26.95
CA GLN A 161 -18.77 -50.25 28.30
C GLN A 161 -20.13 -49.87 28.87
N THR A 162 -20.29 -50.05 30.19
CA THR A 162 -21.44 -49.56 30.94
C THR A 162 -21.04 -48.33 31.76
N HIS A 163 -21.87 -47.29 31.73
CA HIS A 163 -21.64 -46.06 32.49
C HIS A 163 -22.83 -45.76 33.40
N TYR A 164 -22.54 -45.49 34.67
CA TYR A 164 -23.50 -44.97 35.63
C TYR A 164 -23.15 -43.52 35.95
N ARG A 165 -24.03 -42.58 35.57
CA ARG A 165 -23.96 -41.20 36.05
C ARG A 165 -24.78 -41.07 37.32
N MET A 166 -24.13 -40.66 38.39
CA MET A 166 -24.69 -40.60 39.74
C MET A 166 -24.65 -39.16 40.24
N ALA A 167 -25.79 -38.64 40.67
CA ALA A 167 -25.87 -37.33 41.33
C ALA A 167 -25.65 -37.50 42.83
N GLN A 168 -24.85 -36.61 43.42
CA GLN A 168 -24.72 -36.54 44.87
C GLN A 168 -26.01 -35.99 45.50
N THR A 169 -26.44 -36.60 46.59
CA THR A 169 -27.58 -36.14 47.39
C THR A 169 -27.21 -36.08 48.87
N HIS A 170 -27.82 -35.15 49.59
CA HIS A 170 -27.79 -35.06 51.05
C HIS A 170 -29.22 -35.15 51.57
N ARG A 171 -29.53 -36.23 52.30
CA ARG A 171 -30.89 -36.53 52.80
C ARG A 171 -31.98 -36.47 51.71
N GLY A 172 -31.65 -36.92 50.50
CA GLY A 172 -32.55 -36.93 49.35
C GLY A 172 -32.61 -35.61 48.55
N VAL A 173 -31.97 -34.53 49.03
CA VAL A 173 -31.85 -33.28 48.27
C VAL A 173 -30.59 -33.32 47.39
N PRO A 174 -30.69 -33.04 46.07
CA PRO A 174 -29.53 -33.00 45.18
C PRO A 174 -28.50 -31.93 45.58
N VAL A 175 -27.22 -32.26 45.49
CA VAL A 175 -26.13 -31.29 45.65
C VAL A 175 -25.85 -30.66 44.29
N TYR A 176 -25.91 -29.32 44.21
CA TYR A 176 -25.79 -28.58 42.96
C TYR A 176 -24.41 -28.78 42.32
N GLY A 177 -24.39 -29.20 41.04
CA GLY A 177 -23.16 -29.41 40.27
C GLY A 177 -22.31 -30.62 40.69
N ALA A 178 -22.80 -31.47 41.60
CA ALA A 178 -22.06 -32.61 42.13
C ALA A 178 -22.53 -33.93 41.51
N GLU A 179 -21.75 -34.46 40.56
CA GLU A 179 -21.99 -35.73 39.88
C GLU A 179 -20.72 -36.57 39.74
N LEU A 180 -20.88 -37.88 39.84
CA LEU A 180 -19.83 -38.88 39.57
C LEU A 180 -20.29 -39.83 38.47
N ALA A 181 -19.41 -40.10 37.52
CA ALA A 181 -19.57 -41.17 36.53
C ALA A 181 -18.70 -42.37 36.92
N VAL A 182 -19.30 -43.56 36.90
CA VAL A 182 -18.62 -44.84 37.10
C VAL A 182 -18.68 -45.63 35.81
N HIS A 183 -17.50 -45.97 35.28
CA HIS A 183 -17.34 -46.67 34.01
C HIS A 183 -16.92 -48.11 34.27
N LEU A 184 -17.60 -49.04 33.61
CA LEU A 184 -17.36 -50.46 33.71
C LEU A 184 -17.08 -51.07 32.34
N THR A 185 -16.10 -51.97 32.29
CA THR A 185 -15.80 -52.79 31.12
C THR A 185 -15.92 -54.25 31.54
N ASN A 186 -16.69 -55.06 30.82
CA ASN A 186 -16.96 -56.47 31.17
C ASN A 186 -17.51 -56.66 32.60
N GLY A 187 -18.25 -55.67 33.13
CA GLY A 187 -18.82 -55.71 34.48
C GLY A 187 -17.88 -55.31 35.61
N GLU A 188 -16.68 -54.81 35.31
CA GLU A 188 -15.68 -54.38 36.29
C GLU A 188 -15.44 -52.87 36.20
N VAL A 189 -15.32 -52.19 37.35
CA VAL A 189 -15.06 -50.74 37.39
C VAL A 189 -13.63 -50.45 36.97
N THR A 190 -13.49 -49.75 35.84
CA THR A 190 -12.21 -49.33 35.25
C THR A 190 -11.89 -47.87 35.56
N LEU A 191 -12.92 -47.02 35.65
CA LEU A 191 -12.75 -45.59 35.87
C LEU A 191 -13.90 -44.98 36.69
N VAL A 192 -13.56 -44.06 37.59
CA VAL A 192 -14.50 -43.13 38.23
C VAL A 192 -14.02 -41.71 38.00
N ASN A 193 -14.88 -40.81 37.50
CA ASN A 193 -14.55 -39.40 37.32
C ASN A 193 -15.76 -38.50 37.59
N GLY A 194 -15.51 -37.24 37.93
CA GLY A 194 -16.55 -36.25 38.21
C GLY A 194 -16.20 -35.37 39.40
N GLN A 195 -17.15 -34.54 39.82
CA GLN A 195 -16.98 -33.60 40.93
C GLN A 195 -18.07 -33.81 41.99
N TYR A 196 -17.70 -33.66 43.25
CA TYR A 196 -18.61 -33.80 44.39
C TYR A 196 -18.10 -32.94 45.54
N GLN A 197 -18.94 -32.72 46.55
CA GLN A 197 -18.64 -31.78 47.62
C GLN A 197 -18.86 -32.42 49.00
N PRO A 198 -17.98 -32.18 49.99
CA PRO A 198 -18.22 -32.62 51.36
C PRO A 198 -19.35 -31.79 51.96
N ILE A 199 -20.45 -32.44 52.32
CA ILE A 199 -21.61 -31.79 52.94
C ILE A 199 -21.61 -32.08 54.46
N PRO A 200 -21.69 -31.06 55.33
CA PRO A 200 -21.81 -31.27 56.76
C PRO A 200 -23.05 -32.11 57.09
N ALA A 201 -22.88 -33.16 57.90
CA ALA A 201 -23.99 -34.03 58.32
C ALA A 201 -25.10 -33.28 59.08
N THR A 202 -24.75 -32.11 59.66
CA THR A 202 -25.63 -31.20 60.38
C THR A 202 -26.49 -30.30 59.50
N LEU A 203 -26.23 -30.22 58.18
CA LEU A 203 -27.02 -29.37 57.28
C LEU A 203 -28.47 -29.85 57.22
N ASP A 204 -29.40 -28.95 57.55
CA ASP A 204 -30.84 -29.19 57.44
C ASP A 204 -31.32 -29.02 55.99
N VAL A 205 -32.34 -29.80 55.63
CA VAL A 205 -32.95 -29.87 54.30
C VAL A 205 -34.41 -29.43 54.29
N GLN A 206 -34.91 -28.89 55.41
CA GLN A 206 -36.23 -28.27 55.49
C GLN A 206 -36.16 -26.78 55.10
N PRO A 207 -36.83 -26.34 54.03
CA PRO A 207 -36.84 -24.93 53.63
C PRO A 207 -37.86 -24.11 54.43
N GLU A 208 -37.46 -22.95 54.94
CA GLU A 208 -38.37 -21.96 55.55
C GLU A 208 -39.13 -21.15 54.48
N LEU A 209 -38.54 -20.93 53.30
CA LEU A 209 -39.20 -20.28 52.16
C LEU A 209 -39.75 -21.29 51.17
N SER A 210 -40.96 -21.02 50.68
CA SER A 210 -41.53 -21.77 49.55
C SER A 210 -40.81 -21.45 48.23
N LEU A 211 -40.82 -22.40 47.30
CA LEU A 211 -40.32 -22.23 45.92
C LEU A 211 -40.93 -20.99 45.24
N ALA A 212 -42.22 -20.71 45.49
CA ALA A 212 -42.91 -19.54 44.93
C ALA A 212 -42.37 -18.22 45.51
N ALA A 213 -42.00 -18.18 46.79
CA ALA A 213 -41.39 -17.01 47.42
C ALA A 213 -39.97 -16.75 46.88
N ALA A 214 -39.17 -17.81 46.74
CA ALA A 214 -37.84 -17.74 46.12
C ALA A 214 -37.92 -17.28 44.65
N GLY A 215 -38.90 -17.78 43.89
CA GLY A 215 -39.15 -17.36 42.51
C GLY A 215 -39.52 -15.88 42.39
N LYS A 216 -40.31 -15.34 43.32
CA LYS A 216 -40.59 -13.89 43.39
C LYS A 216 -39.33 -13.08 43.70
N ALA A 217 -38.46 -13.55 44.58
CA ALA A 217 -37.18 -12.89 44.88
C ALA A 217 -36.29 -12.83 43.63
N ALA A 218 -36.19 -13.93 42.88
CA ALA A 218 -35.41 -13.97 41.65
C ALA A 218 -35.99 -13.07 40.53
N LEU A 219 -37.31 -13.05 40.35
CA LEU A 219 -37.99 -12.15 39.39
C LEU A 219 -37.81 -10.67 39.76
N ARG A 220 -37.87 -10.32 41.06
CA ARG A 220 -37.58 -8.95 41.52
C ARG A 220 -36.13 -8.57 41.24
N ASP A 221 -35.20 -9.50 41.43
CA ASP A 221 -33.79 -9.24 41.21
C ASP A 221 -33.44 -9.02 39.73
N VAL A 222 -33.92 -9.88 38.82
CA VAL A 222 -33.72 -9.71 37.38
C VAL A 222 -34.45 -8.46 36.84
N GLY A 223 -35.57 -8.07 37.48
CA GLY A 223 -36.32 -6.87 37.16
C GLY A 223 -35.57 -5.55 37.38
N LYS A 224 -34.46 -5.57 38.14
CA LYS A 224 -33.60 -4.38 38.32
C LYS A 224 -32.81 -4.03 37.06
N THR A 225 -32.55 -5.01 36.19
CA THR A 225 -31.71 -4.85 35.00
C THR A 225 -32.48 -5.00 33.70
N ILE A 226 -33.54 -5.83 33.69
CA ILE A 226 -34.32 -6.12 32.47
C ILE A 226 -35.82 -6.00 32.80
N PRO A 227 -36.62 -5.35 31.94
CA PRO A 227 -38.07 -5.32 32.13
C PRO A 227 -38.66 -6.74 32.16
N VAL A 228 -39.29 -7.10 33.28
CA VAL A 228 -40.03 -8.36 33.41
C VAL A 228 -41.38 -8.19 32.71
N ARG A 229 -41.60 -8.97 31.65
CA ARG A 229 -42.87 -9.01 30.94
C ARG A 229 -43.44 -10.41 31.11
N MET A 230 -44.41 -10.54 32.02
CA MET A 230 -45.14 -11.78 32.19
C MET A 230 -45.93 -12.04 30.91
N PHE A 231 -45.57 -13.06 30.15
CA PHE A 231 -46.48 -13.57 29.13
C PHE A 231 -47.55 -14.37 29.87
N GLY A 232 -48.82 -14.08 29.58
CA GLY A 232 -49.95 -14.80 30.17
C GLY A 232 -49.92 -16.29 29.84
N GLN A 233 -50.92 -17.05 30.30
CA GLN A 233 -51.04 -18.48 30.03
C GLN A 233 -50.94 -18.76 28.52
N ASN A 234 -49.74 -19.15 28.09
CA ASN A 234 -49.37 -19.28 26.68
C ASN A 234 -49.48 -20.73 26.22
N VAL A 235 -49.84 -20.88 24.95
CA VAL A 235 -49.97 -22.11 24.13
C VAL A 235 -48.80 -23.12 24.28
N LEU A 236 -47.65 -22.69 24.82
CA LEU A 236 -46.42 -23.49 25.00
C LEU A 236 -46.23 -24.08 26.42
N LYS A 237 -47.15 -23.86 27.38
CA LYS A 237 -47.07 -24.37 28.77
C LYS A 237 -45.73 -24.05 29.49
N MET A 238 -45.16 -22.87 29.26
CA MET A 238 -43.90 -22.45 29.88
C MET A 238 -44.15 -21.65 31.16
N GLU A 239 -43.54 -22.08 32.27
CA GLU A 239 -43.62 -21.37 33.55
C GLU A 239 -42.57 -20.24 33.64
N PRO A 240 -42.94 -19.03 34.14
CA PRO A 240 -42.02 -17.91 34.35
C PRO A 240 -40.87 -18.24 35.31
N VAL A 241 -41.13 -19.12 36.28
CA VAL A 241 -40.13 -19.67 37.19
C VAL A 241 -40.40 -21.16 37.37
N SER A 242 -39.37 -21.97 37.19
CA SER A 242 -39.39 -23.40 37.48
C SER A 242 -38.12 -23.79 38.21
N GLY A 243 -38.16 -24.68 39.19
CA GLY A 243 -36.96 -25.08 39.90
C GLY A 243 -37.22 -26.10 40.99
N SER A 244 -36.16 -26.49 41.69
CA SER A 244 -36.22 -27.47 42.78
C SER A 244 -35.21 -27.16 43.88
N LEU A 245 -35.40 -27.78 45.03
CA LEU A 245 -34.50 -27.65 46.17
C LEU A 245 -33.16 -28.32 45.86
N CYS A 246 -32.06 -27.67 46.22
CA CYS A 246 -30.70 -28.18 46.10
C CYS A 246 -29.87 -27.80 47.34
N VAL A 247 -28.79 -28.53 47.56
CA VAL A 247 -27.71 -28.09 48.45
C VAL A 247 -26.67 -27.37 47.61
N TYR A 248 -26.41 -26.11 47.92
CA TYR A 248 -25.42 -25.27 47.23
C TYR A 248 -24.23 -24.98 48.15
N ALA A 249 -23.02 -25.35 47.75
CA ALA A 249 -21.78 -25.00 48.46
C ALA A 249 -20.79 -24.24 47.55
N GLY A 250 -21.31 -23.46 46.60
CA GLY A 250 -20.49 -22.72 45.63
C GLY A 250 -20.01 -23.58 44.46
N SER A 251 -19.25 -22.96 43.56
CA SER A 251 -18.55 -23.66 42.47
C SER A 251 -17.12 -24.01 42.89
N ALA A 252 -16.43 -24.84 42.10
CA ALA A 252 -15.00 -25.12 42.33
C ALA A 252 -14.13 -23.84 42.29
N ASP A 253 -14.56 -22.80 41.58
CA ASP A 253 -13.85 -21.52 41.47
C ASP A 253 -14.18 -20.55 42.63
N GLN A 254 -15.37 -20.69 43.24
CA GLN A 254 -15.82 -19.87 44.36
C GLN A 254 -16.56 -20.74 45.38
N PRO A 255 -15.84 -21.45 46.26
CA PRO A 255 -16.44 -22.30 47.28
C PRO A 255 -17.19 -21.44 48.30
N ALA A 256 -18.35 -21.92 48.73
CA ALA A 256 -19.18 -21.29 49.75
C ALA A 256 -19.57 -22.32 50.82
N PRO A 257 -19.86 -21.90 52.05
CA PRO A 257 -20.46 -22.80 53.03
C PRO A 257 -21.73 -23.45 52.46
N ALA A 258 -21.89 -24.76 52.66
CA ALA A 258 -23.04 -25.50 52.15
C ALA A 258 -24.34 -24.96 52.77
N ARG A 259 -25.30 -24.60 51.92
CA ARG A 259 -26.62 -24.08 52.29
C ARG A 259 -27.72 -24.79 51.53
N LEU A 260 -28.90 -24.82 52.11
CA LEU A 260 -30.10 -25.21 51.41
C LEU A 260 -30.54 -24.05 50.49
N ALA A 261 -30.74 -24.33 49.21
CA ALA A 261 -31.08 -23.33 48.20
C ALA A 261 -32.11 -23.89 47.20
N TYR A 262 -32.65 -23.02 46.36
CA TYR A 262 -33.43 -23.37 45.19
C TYR A 262 -32.61 -23.11 43.94
N ASP A 263 -32.49 -24.12 43.08
CA ASP A 263 -31.99 -23.97 41.72
C ASP A 263 -33.17 -23.66 40.79
N LEU A 264 -33.22 -22.42 40.30
CA LEU A 264 -34.34 -21.84 39.58
C LEU A 264 -33.93 -21.51 38.15
N THR A 265 -34.72 -21.96 37.18
CA THR A 265 -34.77 -21.35 35.86
C THR A 265 -35.82 -20.23 35.87
N VAL A 266 -35.38 -19.00 35.59
CA VAL A 266 -36.19 -17.78 35.59
C VAL A 266 -36.27 -17.20 34.17
N ARG A 267 -37.49 -16.94 33.69
CA ARG A 267 -37.76 -16.40 32.36
C ARG A 267 -38.46 -15.05 32.50
N PRO A 268 -37.71 -13.93 32.58
CA PRO A 268 -38.30 -12.61 32.72
C PRO A 268 -39.01 -12.16 31.43
N ASN A 269 -38.60 -12.71 30.28
CA ASN A 269 -39.25 -12.53 29.00
C ASN A 269 -39.09 -13.82 28.11
N LEU A 270 -39.66 -13.87 26.89
CA LEU A 270 -39.73 -15.06 26.03
C LEU A 270 -38.36 -15.45 25.46
N VAL A 271 -37.43 -14.49 25.41
CA VAL A 271 -36.11 -14.61 24.79
C VAL A 271 -35.05 -14.95 25.85
N GLN A 272 -35.26 -14.56 27.10
CA GLN A 272 -34.28 -14.66 28.17
C GLN A 272 -34.52 -15.88 29.05
N ARG A 273 -33.46 -16.67 29.28
CA ARG A 273 -33.45 -17.78 30.22
C ARG A 273 -32.31 -17.59 31.19
N TRP A 274 -32.64 -17.31 32.45
CA TRP A 274 -31.67 -17.16 33.53
C TRP A 274 -31.68 -18.38 34.43
N GLN A 275 -30.52 -18.74 34.96
CA GLN A 275 -30.40 -19.69 36.05
C GLN A 275 -30.05 -18.91 37.33
N TYR A 276 -30.77 -19.18 38.41
CA TYR A 276 -30.66 -18.53 39.70
C TYR A 276 -30.50 -19.58 40.79
N VAL A 277 -29.59 -19.34 41.74
CA VAL A 277 -29.52 -20.08 42.99
C VAL A 277 -29.95 -19.14 44.11
N VAL A 278 -31.03 -19.47 44.82
CA VAL A 278 -31.64 -18.63 45.87
C VAL A 278 -31.63 -19.37 47.19
N ASP A 279 -31.10 -18.75 48.24
CA ASP A 279 -31.06 -19.31 49.60
C ASP A 279 -32.47 -19.66 50.08
N ALA A 280 -32.69 -20.93 50.47
CA ALA A 280 -34.02 -21.45 50.79
C ALA A 280 -34.52 -21.06 52.19
N GLN A 281 -33.67 -20.44 53.02
CA GLN A 281 -34.05 -19.89 54.31
C GLN A 281 -34.30 -18.39 54.24
N THR A 282 -33.41 -17.65 53.58
CA THR A 282 -33.41 -16.18 53.62
C THR A 282 -33.94 -15.51 52.36
N GLY A 283 -33.96 -16.21 51.22
CA GLY A 283 -34.37 -15.65 49.93
C GLY A 283 -33.28 -14.81 49.25
N ALA A 284 -32.06 -14.80 49.80
CA ALA A 284 -30.91 -14.14 49.21
C ALA A 284 -30.51 -14.83 47.89
N VAL A 285 -30.18 -14.03 46.86
CA VAL A 285 -29.63 -14.56 45.60
C VAL A 285 -28.16 -14.92 45.83
N LEU A 286 -27.85 -16.22 45.79
CA LEU A 286 -26.51 -16.77 46.03
C LEU A 286 -25.67 -16.82 44.74
N ALA A 287 -26.32 -17.09 43.61
CA ALA A 287 -25.69 -17.05 42.29
C ALA A 287 -26.74 -16.79 41.19
N LYS A 288 -26.33 -16.21 40.07
CA LYS A 288 -27.15 -16.09 38.87
C LYS A 288 -26.30 -16.04 37.61
N HIS A 289 -26.79 -16.58 36.51
CA HIS A 289 -26.19 -16.40 35.19
C HIS A 289 -27.27 -16.44 34.10
N ASN A 290 -27.03 -15.73 33.00
CA ASN A 290 -27.89 -15.79 31.84
C ASN A 290 -27.46 -16.97 30.95
N SER A 291 -28.39 -17.87 30.66
CA SER A 291 -28.17 -19.01 29.77
C SER A 291 -28.52 -18.69 28.31
N THR A 292 -28.98 -17.48 28.01
CA THR A 292 -29.14 -16.97 26.64
C THR A 292 -27.90 -16.14 26.25
N CYS A 293 -27.01 -16.68 25.41
CA CYS A 293 -25.90 -15.89 24.82
C CYS A 293 -26.45 -14.92 23.76
N SER A 294 -26.07 -13.64 23.82
CA SER A 294 -25.97 -12.85 22.59
C SER A 294 -24.80 -13.42 21.79
N ILE A 295 -25.08 -14.01 20.64
CA ILE A 295 -24.03 -14.53 19.76
C ILE A 295 -23.47 -13.33 19.02
N ASP A 296 -22.33 -12.81 19.50
CA ASP A 296 -21.49 -11.89 18.75
C ASP A 296 -21.21 -12.46 17.37
N GLY A 297 -21.35 -11.64 16.35
CA GLY A 297 -21.30 -12.13 14.97
C GLY A 297 -21.99 -11.20 14.00
N SER A 298 -21.82 -11.49 12.71
CA SER A 298 -22.39 -10.70 11.63
C SER A 298 -23.92 -10.67 11.68
N LYS A 299 -24.48 -9.51 11.35
CA LYS A 299 -25.93 -9.24 11.32
C LYS A 299 -26.27 -8.49 10.04
N ASP A 300 -27.49 -8.72 9.55
CA ASP A 300 -28.04 -7.95 8.42
C ASP A 300 -28.56 -6.61 8.92
N ALA A 301 -28.25 -5.55 8.18
CA ALA A 301 -28.73 -4.20 8.41
C ALA A 301 -29.22 -3.60 7.09
N SER A 302 -30.10 -2.60 7.20
CA SER A 302 -30.55 -1.81 6.06
C SER A 302 -30.79 -0.37 6.45
N ALA A 303 -30.44 0.56 5.58
CA ALA A 303 -30.71 1.98 5.77
C ALA A 303 -30.78 2.71 4.42
N ARG A 304 -31.33 3.94 4.44
CA ARG A 304 -31.37 4.81 3.27
C ARG A 304 -29.98 5.44 3.08
N ASP A 305 -29.44 5.31 1.87
CA ASP A 305 -28.15 5.89 1.46
C ASP A 305 -28.27 7.39 1.12
N LEU A 306 -27.15 8.03 0.79
CA LEU A 306 -27.09 9.45 0.40
C LEU A 306 -27.90 9.79 -0.86
N ASN A 307 -28.18 8.81 -1.71
CA ASN A 307 -28.98 8.96 -2.93
C ASN A 307 -30.47 8.65 -2.69
N GLY A 308 -30.85 8.36 -1.44
CA GLY A 308 -32.23 8.09 -1.06
C GLY A 308 -32.70 6.66 -1.34
N VAL A 309 -31.80 5.74 -1.66
CA VAL A 309 -32.12 4.33 -1.92
C VAL A 309 -31.90 3.51 -0.65
N THR A 310 -32.80 2.58 -0.33
CA THR A 310 -32.59 1.66 0.80
C THR A 310 -31.59 0.58 0.40
N ARG A 311 -30.44 0.54 1.07
CA ARG A 311 -29.37 -0.43 0.86
C ARG A 311 -29.34 -1.44 1.99
N SER A 312 -28.95 -2.67 1.65
CA SER A 312 -28.70 -3.74 2.63
C SER A 312 -27.21 -4.00 2.72
N PHE A 313 -26.69 -4.14 3.94
CA PHE A 313 -25.27 -4.36 4.23
C PHE A 313 -25.13 -5.17 5.53
N LYS A 314 -23.93 -5.64 5.84
CA LYS A 314 -23.68 -6.35 7.10
C LYS A 314 -23.09 -5.43 8.16
N THR A 315 -23.39 -5.77 9.40
CA THR A 315 -22.81 -5.19 10.62
C THR A 315 -22.31 -6.34 11.49
N TYR A 316 -21.63 -6.03 12.60
CA TYR A 316 -21.18 -7.02 13.57
C TYR A 316 -21.74 -6.68 14.94
N LEU A 317 -22.45 -7.62 15.57
CA LEU A 317 -22.86 -7.51 16.97
C LEU A 317 -21.66 -7.85 17.84
N TYR A 318 -21.24 -6.91 18.69
CA TYR A 318 -20.21 -7.09 19.71
C TYR A 318 -20.76 -6.66 21.07
N GLY A 319 -20.88 -7.61 21.99
CA GLY A 319 -21.58 -7.44 23.25
C GLY A 319 -23.07 -7.13 23.03
N ASN A 320 -23.44 -5.86 23.16
CA ASN A 320 -24.80 -5.35 22.96
C ASN A 320 -24.87 -4.23 21.90
N THR A 321 -23.77 -3.99 21.17
CA THR A 321 -23.65 -2.89 20.22
C THR A 321 -23.37 -3.46 18.84
N TYR A 322 -24.06 -2.93 17.83
CA TYR A 322 -23.78 -3.22 16.42
C TYR A 322 -22.75 -2.22 15.93
N ILE A 323 -21.62 -2.71 15.43
CA ILE A 323 -20.60 -1.89 14.78
C ILE A 323 -20.66 -2.09 13.26
N LEU A 324 -20.27 -1.08 12.49
CA LEU A 324 -20.29 -1.10 11.04
C LEU A 324 -19.08 -1.85 10.47
N LEU A 325 -19.05 -3.15 10.74
CA LEU A 325 -18.04 -4.10 10.31
C LEU A 325 -18.72 -5.27 9.58
N ASP A 326 -18.30 -5.54 8.35
CA ASP A 326 -18.66 -6.76 7.65
C ASP A 326 -17.58 -7.83 7.83
N ALA A 327 -17.77 -8.61 8.89
CA ALA A 327 -16.98 -9.78 9.23
C ALA A 327 -17.56 -11.10 8.67
N SER A 328 -18.51 -11.03 7.72
CA SER A 328 -19.14 -12.22 7.13
C SER A 328 -18.31 -12.85 5.99
N ARG A 329 -17.27 -12.14 5.55
CA ARG A 329 -16.41 -12.54 4.44
C ARG A 329 -15.27 -13.45 4.92
N GLU A 330 -14.81 -14.34 4.04
CA GLU A 330 -13.71 -15.29 4.30
C GLU A 330 -12.41 -14.63 4.77
N ILE A 331 -12.19 -13.36 4.38
CA ILE A 331 -11.02 -12.59 4.78
C ILE A 331 -10.97 -12.27 6.28
N PHE A 332 -12.09 -12.36 7.01
CA PHE A 332 -12.15 -12.01 8.43
C PHE A 332 -11.54 -13.10 9.33
N ASP A 333 -10.51 -12.74 10.10
CA ASP A 333 -9.90 -13.59 11.11
C ASP A 333 -10.33 -13.16 12.52
N LYS A 334 -11.31 -13.89 13.06
CA LYS A 334 -11.83 -13.65 14.41
C LYS A 334 -10.77 -13.88 15.51
N THR A 335 -9.79 -14.75 15.27
CA THR A 335 -8.80 -15.13 16.30
C THR A 335 -7.71 -14.08 16.47
N LYS A 336 -7.36 -13.38 15.37
CA LYS A 336 -6.40 -12.27 15.38
C LYS A 336 -7.05 -10.92 15.69
N SER A 337 -8.35 -10.77 15.45
CA SER A 337 -9.08 -9.53 15.69
C SER A 337 -9.18 -9.15 17.17
N LYS A 338 -8.90 -7.88 17.49
CA LYS A 338 -9.17 -7.25 18.79
C LYS A 338 -10.37 -6.30 18.66
N LEU A 339 -11.58 -6.86 18.64
CA LEU A 339 -12.80 -6.08 18.45
C LEU A 339 -13.16 -5.22 19.68
N PRO A 340 -13.77 -4.04 19.46
CA PRO A 340 -14.20 -3.49 18.17
C PRO A 340 -13.10 -2.71 17.44
N ASP A 341 -11.97 -2.43 18.10
CA ASP A 341 -11.05 -1.36 17.69
C ASP A 341 -9.99 -1.77 16.68
N ASN A 342 -9.80 -3.07 16.47
CA ASN A 342 -8.82 -3.58 15.52
C ASN A 342 -9.27 -4.91 14.90
N PRO A 343 -10.16 -4.87 13.88
CA PRO A 343 -10.51 -6.05 13.11
C PRO A 343 -9.37 -6.46 12.16
N VAL A 344 -9.05 -7.76 12.16
CA VAL A 344 -8.12 -8.36 11.20
C VAL A 344 -8.93 -9.04 10.10
N GLY A 345 -8.88 -8.45 8.91
CA GLY A 345 -9.76 -8.76 7.80
C GLY A 345 -11.17 -8.18 7.94
N GLY A 346 -11.94 -8.19 6.85
CA GLY A 346 -13.30 -7.66 6.78
C GLY A 346 -13.37 -6.23 6.22
N LEU A 347 -14.61 -5.69 6.14
CA LEU A 347 -14.85 -4.33 5.64
C LEU A 347 -15.37 -3.45 6.78
N TRP A 348 -14.61 -2.42 7.15
CA TRP A 348 -14.84 -1.65 8.36
C TRP A 348 -15.04 -0.17 8.03
N THR A 349 -16.16 0.42 8.48
CA THR A 349 -16.42 1.86 8.33
C THR A 349 -16.34 2.55 9.69
N ILE A 350 -15.53 3.62 9.75
CA ILE A 350 -15.31 4.46 10.93
C ILE A 350 -15.55 5.93 10.62
N ASP A 351 -15.84 6.73 11.64
CA ASP A 351 -16.24 8.12 11.52
C ASP A 351 -15.15 9.06 12.04
N ALA A 352 -14.70 10.00 11.22
CA ALA A 352 -13.78 11.07 11.59
C ALA A 352 -14.46 12.25 12.30
N ALA A 353 -15.78 12.21 12.48
CA ALA A 353 -16.55 13.19 13.24
C ALA A 353 -16.43 14.65 12.74
N ASN A 354 -16.20 14.86 11.43
CA ASN A 354 -15.92 16.17 10.82
C ASN A 354 -14.61 16.79 11.34
N THR A 355 -13.60 15.96 11.59
CA THR A 355 -12.24 16.39 11.94
C THR A 355 -11.27 16.12 10.78
N TYR A 356 -10.03 16.60 10.92
CA TYR A 356 -9.02 16.58 9.86
C TYR A 356 -7.60 16.58 10.44
N GLY A 357 -6.61 16.28 9.58
CA GLY A 357 -5.19 16.43 9.88
C GLY A 357 -4.57 15.28 10.67
N ASP A 358 -3.33 15.52 11.11
CA ASP A 358 -2.36 14.53 11.61
C ASP A 358 -2.79 13.80 12.92
N ASN A 359 -3.84 14.28 13.59
CA ASN A 359 -4.36 13.73 14.85
C ASN A 359 -5.87 13.47 14.77
N ILE A 360 -6.38 13.03 13.63
CA ILE A 360 -7.80 12.72 13.44
C ILE A 360 -8.28 11.71 14.49
N GLU A 361 -9.25 12.09 15.32
CA GLU A 361 -9.84 11.19 16.31
C GLU A 361 -11.01 10.44 15.65
N VAL A 362 -10.73 9.23 15.17
CA VAL A 362 -11.75 8.37 14.57
C VAL A 362 -12.56 7.66 15.67
N ARG A 363 -13.83 7.37 15.39
CA ARG A 363 -14.73 6.64 16.28
C ARG A 363 -15.50 5.54 15.54
N GLN A 364 -15.90 4.53 16.30
CA GLN A 364 -16.77 3.46 15.80
C GLN A 364 -18.10 4.04 15.33
N VAL A 365 -18.54 3.64 14.13
CA VAL A 365 -19.94 3.81 13.74
C VAL A 365 -20.74 2.69 14.40
N ALA A 366 -21.51 3.05 15.41
CA ALA A 366 -22.18 2.11 16.29
C ALA A 366 -23.68 2.37 16.41
N SER A 367 -24.46 1.31 16.60
CA SER A 367 -25.90 1.35 16.77
C SER A 367 -26.33 0.35 17.87
N ALA A 368 -27.31 0.72 18.71
CA ALA A 368 -27.81 -0.17 19.76
C ALA A 368 -28.87 -1.17 19.26
N ASN A 369 -29.49 -0.89 18.11
CA ASN A 369 -30.66 -1.63 17.61
C ASN A 369 -30.50 -2.11 16.15
N ASN A 370 -29.36 -1.82 15.52
CA ASN A 370 -29.05 -2.17 14.13
C ASN A 370 -29.93 -1.50 13.06
N THR A 371 -30.74 -0.50 13.43
CA THR A 371 -31.66 0.19 12.50
C THR A 371 -31.31 1.65 12.29
N ASN A 372 -30.51 2.25 13.19
CA ASN A 372 -30.18 3.67 13.15
C ASN A 372 -28.80 3.90 12.51
N TRP A 373 -28.74 3.90 11.18
CA TRP A 373 -27.52 4.20 10.41
C TRP A 373 -27.68 5.51 9.63
N THR A 374 -26.63 6.33 9.59
CA THR A 374 -26.64 7.58 8.81
C THR A 374 -26.54 7.27 7.31
N PRO A 375 -27.07 8.13 6.42
CA PRO A 375 -26.94 7.95 4.98
C PRO A 375 -25.49 7.80 4.52
N THR A 376 -24.57 8.62 5.05
CA THR A 376 -23.13 8.54 4.72
C THR A 376 -22.53 7.18 5.09
N ALA A 377 -22.82 6.68 6.29
CA ALA A 377 -22.32 5.38 6.75
C ALA A 377 -22.91 4.22 5.95
N ALA A 378 -24.21 4.27 5.63
CA ALA A 378 -24.87 3.28 4.80
C ALA A 378 -24.28 3.25 3.38
N SER A 379 -24.04 4.42 2.78
CA SER A 379 -23.41 4.56 1.46
C SER A 379 -22.00 3.97 1.44
N ALA A 380 -21.12 4.41 2.35
CA ALA A 380 -19.73 3.94 2.40
C ALA A 380 -19.65 2.42 2.59
N GLN A 381 -20.37 1.87 3.57
CA GLN A 381 -20.35 0.42 3.86
C GLN A 381 -20.93 -0.41 2.72
N TYR A 382 -21.98 0.07 2.06
CA TYR A 382 -22.56 -0.63 0.90
C TYR A 382 -21.60 -0.59 -0.29
N ASN A 383 -21.07 0.58 -0.63
CA ASN A 383 -20.23 0.78 -1.81
C ASN A 383 -18.91 0.01 -1.71
N VAL A 384 -18.23 0.03 -0.56
CA VAL A 384 -17.02 -0.79 -0.34
C VAL A 384 -17.31 -2.29 -0.46
N GLY A 385 -18.51 -2.72 -0.04
CA GLY A 385 -18.97 -4.10 -0.21
C GLY A 385 -19.07 -4.51 -1.67
N ILE A 386 -19.62 -3.65 -2.52
CA ILE A 386 -19.73 -3.90 -3.96
C ILE A 386 -18.36 -3.88 -4.64
N ALA A 387 -17.51 -2.90 -4.32
CA ALA A 387 -16.16 -2.79 -4.86
C ALA A 387 -15.30 -4.02 -4.51
N TYR A 388 -15.31 -4.47 -3.25
CA TYR A 388 -14.64 -5.70 -2.83
C TYR A 388 -15.15 -6.93 -3.60
N ASP A 389 -16.47 -7.07 -3.70
CA ASP A 389 -17.10 -8.21 -4.36
C ASP A 389 -16.72 -8.27 -5.84
N TYR A 390 -16.55 -7.13 -6.52
CA TYR A 390 -16.07 -7.07 -7.90
C TYR A 390 -14.66 -7.66 -8.03
N PHE A 391 -13.68 -7.17 -7.27
CA PHE A 391 -12.30 -7.69 -7.35
C PHE A 391 -12.21 -9.18 -6.99
N LEU A 392 -12.96 -9.61 -5.97
CA LEU A 392 -13.01 -11.01 -5.57
C LEU A 392 -13.66 -11.90 -6.64
N LYS A 393 -14.83 -11.52 -7.17
CA LYS A 393 -15.56 -12.38 -8.10
C LYS A 393 -14.89 -12.43 -9.47
N THR A 394 -14.45 -11.28 -9.98
CA THR A 394 -13.90 -11.09 -11.32
C THR A 394 -12.44 -11.54 -11.44
N PHE A 395 -11.62 -11.28 -10.43
CA PHE A 395 -10.17 -11.54 -10.50
C PHE A 395 -9.65 -12.51 -9.44
N LYS A 396 -10.51 -12.99 -8.53
CA LYS A 396 -10.12 -13.81 -7.37
C LYS A 396 -9.12 -13.09 -6.43
N ARG A 397 -9.04 -11.75 -6.50
CA ARG A 397 -8.20 -10.95 -5.60
C ARG A 397 -8.89 -10.84 -4.24
N LYS A 398 -8.21 -11.27 -3.18
CA LYS A 398 -8.72 -11.13 -1.81
C LYS A 398 -8.27 -9.78 -1.23
N SER A 399 -9.17 -8.80 -1.18
CA SER A 399 -8.91 -7.45 -0.64
C SER A 399 -7.93 -6.60 -1.48
N ILE A 400 -7.56 -5.43 -0.95
CA ILE A 400 -6.63 -4.47 -1.55
C ILE A 400 -5.23 -5.08 -1.72
N ASN A 401 -4.68 -5.69 -0.67
CA ASN A 401 -3.35 -6.34 -0.69
C ASN A 401 -3.29 -7.70 -1.42
N GLY A 402 -4.44 -8.25 -1.84
CA GLY A 402 -4.52 -9.57 -2.48
C GLY A 402 -4.47 -10.78 -1.54
N SER A 403 -4.24 -10.55 -0.24
CA SER A 403 -4.06 -11.57 0.79
C SER A 403 -5.13 -11.54 1.90
N GLY A 404 -6.15 -10.68 1.76
CA GLY A 404 -7.27 -10.60 2.70
C GLY A 404 -7.13 -9.57 3.82
N GLY A 405 -6.32 -8.51 3.62
CA GLY A 405 -6.23 -7.40 4.57
C GLY A 405 -7.58 -6.71 4.84
N THR A 406 -7.69 -6.02 5.97
CA THR A 406 -8.87 -5.21 6.31
C THR A 406 -9.03 -4.07 5.32
N ILE A 407 -10.25 -3.80 4.84
CA ILE A 407 -10.54 -2.60 4.06
C ILE A 407 -11.25 -1.61 4.97
N THR A 408 -10.64 -0.44 5.19
CA THR A 408 -11.16 0.57 6.09
C THR A 408 -11.61 1.81 5.33
N SER A 409 -12.86 2.22 5.59
CA SER A 409 -13.46 3.45 5.08
C SER A 409 -13.64 4.46 6.22
N ILE A 410 -13.05 5.64 6.08
CA ILE A 410 -13.16 6.74 7.04
C ILE A 410 -14.09 7.80 6.44
N ILE A 411 -15.23 8.03 7.08
CA ILE A 411 -16.24 9.00 6.61
C ILE A 411 -16.21 10.30 7.43
N ASN A 412 -16.84 11.36 6.89
CA ASN A 412 -16.95 12.67 7.51
C ASN A 412 -15.59 13.33 7.78
N VAL A 413 -14.71 13.31 6.78
CA VAL A 413 -13.42 13.99 6.85
C VAL A 413 -13.60 15.45 6.42
N ASN A 414 -13.07 16.37 7.22
CA ASN A 414 -13.07 17.80 6.89
C ASN A 414 -11.79 18.21 6.15
N ASP A 415 -11.87 19.32 5.45
CA ASP A 415 -10.76 19.91 4.74
C ASP A 415 -9.79 20.57 5.74
N PRO A 416 -8.48 20.29 5.65
CA PRO A 416 -7.53 20.74 6.65
C PRO A 416 -7.21 22.24 6.60
N GLU A 417 -7.44 22.89 5.45
CA GLU A 417 -7.17 24.32 5.28
C GLU A 417 -8.34 25.17 5.76
N THR A 418 -9.56 24.68 5.55
CA THR A 418 -10.79 25.45 5.81
C THR A 418 -11.55 25.00 7.06
N GLY A 419 -11.32 23.78 7.53
CA GLY A 419 -12.06 23.14 8.62
C GLY A 419 -13.51 22.83 8.30
N LYS A 420 -13.92 22.91 7.03
CA LYS A 420 -15.28 22.62 6.54
C LYS A 420 -15.35 21.25 5.88
N GLY A 421 -16.52 20.89 5.32
CA GLY A 421 -16.65 19.68 4.51
C GLY A 421 -15.63 19.67 3.38
N MET A 422 -15.01 18.53 3.13
CA MET A 422 -13.98 18.38 2.11
C MET A 422 -14.61 18.05 0.76
N ASP A 423 -14.30 18.83 -0.27
CA ASP A 423 -14.67 18.61 -1.68
C ASP A 423 -13.76 17.53 -2.33
N ASN A 424 -13.44 16.47 -1.59
CA ASN A 424 -12.55 15.40 -2.06
C ASN A 424 -12.78 14.05 -1.34
N ALA A 425 -12.27 12.99 -1.95
CA ALA A 425 -12.06 11.66 -1.38
C ALA A 425 -10.67 11.21 -1.80
N TYR A 426 -10.03 10.35 -1.02
CA TYR A 426 -8.69 9.87 -1.36
C TYR A 426 -8.34 8.55 -0.67
N TRP A 427 -7.43 7.84 -1.31
CA TRP A 427 -6.61 6.78 -0.72
C TRP A 427 -5.34 7.39 -0.13
N ASN A 428 -5.10 7.19 1.17
CA ASN A 428 -3.89 7.71 1.83
C ASN A 428 -2.72 6.71 1.87
N GLY A 429 -2.87 5.54 1.26
CA GLY A 429 -1.92 4.45 1.36
C GLY A 429 -2.39 3.29 2.22
N GLU A 430 -3.42 3.48 3.06
CA GLU A 430 -3.93 2.43 3.97
C GLU A 430 -5.47 2.45 4.09
N TYR A 431 -6.06 3.65 4.02
CA TYR A 431 -7.48 3.89 4.23
C TYR A 431 -8.09 4.66 3.06
N MET A 432 -9.39 4.44 2.83
CA MET A 432 -10.21 5.29 1.95
C MET A 432 -10.90 6.35 2.79
N LEU A 433 -10.67 7.63 2.48
CA LEU A 433 -11.20 8.77 3.23
C LEU A 433 -12.22 9.54 2.38
N TYR A 434 -13.38 9.83 2.96
CA TYR A 434 -14.48 10.48 2.26
C TYR A 434 -14.86 11.82 2.91
N GLY A 435 -14.77 12.87 2.11
CA GLY A 435 -15.29 14.19 2.44
C GLY A 435 -16.80 14.30 2.32
N ASN A 436 -17.37 15.24 3.07
CA ASN A 436 -18.79 15.56 3.02
C ASN A 436 -19.17 16.54 1.89
N GLY A 437 -18.22 17.00 1.09
CA GLY A 437 -18.42 18.06 0.10
C GLY A 437 -18.60 19.46 0.73
N ASP A 438 -18.38 20.50 -0.06
CA ASP A 438 -18.65 21.91 0.31
C ASP A 438 -19.36 22.64 -0.84
N LYS A 439 -18.65 22.88 -1.94
CA LYS A 439 -19.16 23.65 -3.09
C LYS A 439 -19.29 22.78 -4.33
N GLY A 440 -18.18 22.12 -4.69
CA GLY A 440 -18.08 21.34 -5.92
C GLY A 440 -18.87 20.05 -5.86
N PHE A 441 -18.97 19.46 -4.66
CA PHE A 441 -19.51 18.13 -4.46
C PHE A 441 -20.52 18.05 -3.31
N LYS A 442 -21.41 17.08 -3.42
CA LYS A 442 -22.18 16.49 -2.31
C LYS A 442 -21.29 15.48 -1.56
N PRO A 443 -21.73 14.87 -0.44
CA PRO A 443 -20.92 13.87 0.27
C PRO A 443 -20.44 12.74 -0.65
N LEU A 444 -19.12 12.57 -0.74
CA LEU A 444 -18.47 11.76 -1.78
C LEU A 444 -18.66 10.25 -1.57
N ALA A 445 -18.90 9.82 -0.32
CA ALA A 445 -19.27 8.43 -0.02
C ALA A 445 -20.52 7.96 -0.78
N GLY A 446 -21.34 8.88 -1.30
CA GLY A 446 -22.57 8.58 -2.04
C GLY A 446 -22.36 7.99 -3.43
N ALA A 447 -21.16 8.11 -4.00
CA ALA A 447 -20.86 7.67 -5.36
C ALA A 447 -20.13 6.30 -5.36
N LEU A 448 -20.67 5.33 -6.11
CA LEU A 448 -20.13 3.96 -6.15
C LEU A 448 -18.82 3.89 -6.94
N ASP A 449 -18.75 4.59 -8.07
CA ASP A 449 -17.55 4.75 -8.87
C ASP A 449 -16.42 5.44 -8.10
N VAL A 450 -16.70 6.45 -7.27
CA VAL A 450 -15.72 7.09 -6.37
C VAL A 450 -15.21 6.08 -5.35
N ALA A 451 -16.08 5.31 -4.69
CA ALA A 451 -15.62 4.27 -3.77
C ALA A 451 -14.79 3.18 -4.49
N GLY A 452 -15.18 2.81 -5.71
CA GLY A 452 -14.42 1.90 -6.56
C GLY A 452 -13.06 2.46 -6.99
N HIS A 453 -12.99 3.76 -7.30
CA HIS A 453 -11.79 4.50 -7.66
C HIS A 453 -10.80 4.53 -6.48
N GLU A 454 -11.24 4.94 -5.28
CA GLU A 454 -10.37 4.94 -4.09
C GLU A 454 -9.85 3.55 -3.72
N MET A 455 -10.70 2.52 -3.80
CA MET A 455 -10.26 1.14 -3.55
C MET A 455 -9.24 0.69 -4.61
N SER A 456 -9.41 1.14 -5.85
CA SER A 456 -8.54 0.77 -6.96
C SER A 456 -7.16 1.40 -6.88
N HIS A 457 -7.02 2.59 -6.28
CA HIS A 457 -5.70 3.13 -5.92
C HIS A 457 -4.92 2.16 -5.04
N GLY A 458 -5.54 1.61 -3.98
CA GLY A 458 -4.91 0.58 -3.14
C GLY A 458 -4.52 -0.67 -3.95
N VAL A 459 -5.35 -1.11 -4.90
CA VAL A 459 -5.02 -2.25 -5.77
C VAL A 459 -3.83 -1.94 -6.67
N ILE A 460 -3.79 -0.75 -7.28
CA ILE A 460 -2.66 -0.29 -8.12
C ILE A 460 -1.38 -0.26 -7.30
N GLN A 461 -1.46 0.25 -6.08
CA GLN A 461 -0.37 0.32 -5.14
C GLN A 461 0.21 -1.06 -4.81
N ASN A 462 -0.65 -2.05 -4.59
CA ASN A 462 -0.31 -3.45 -4.30
C ASN A 462 -0.09 -4.33 -5.55
N THR A 463 0.20 -3.70 -6.69
CA THR A 463 0.50 -4.37 -7.97
C THR A 463 1.64 -3.64 -8.69
N ALA A 464 1.36 -2.85 -9.73
CA ALA A 464 2.37 -2.09 -10.47
C ALA A 464 3.00 -0.96 -9.65
N ASN A 465 2.36 -0.52 -8.56
CA ASN A 465 2.81 0.55 -7.69
C ASN A 465 3.19 1.82 -8.48
N LEU A 466 2.34 2.19 -9.45
CA LEU A 466 2.57 3.29 -10.38
C LEU A 466 2.87 4.59 -9.63
N ALA A 467 4.05 5.16 -9.89
CA ALA A 467 4.49 6.41 -9.26
C ALA A 467 3.49 7.53 -9.60
N TYR A 468 3.01 8.22 -8.56
CA TYR A 468 1.93 9.21 -8.66
C TYR A 468 2.43 10.58 -9.17
N GLN A 469 3.10 10.56 -10.33
CA GLN A 469 3.67 11.73 -10.98
C GLN A 469 3.70 11.56 -12.51
N GLY A 470 3.40 12.63 -13.25
CA GLY A 470 3.43 12.67 -14.71
C GLY A 470 2.60 11.55 -15.35
N GLN A 471 3.14 10.88 -16.38
CA GLN A 471 2.42 9.81 -17.07
C GLN A 471 2.15 8.58 -16.20
N SER A 472 3.04 8.19 -15.29
CA SER A 472 2.77 7.04 -14.40
C SER A 472 1.63 7.38 -13.43
N GLY A 473 1.57 8.62 -12.96
CA GLY A 473 0.45 9.08 -12.12
C GLY A 473 -0.86 9.19 -12.89
N ALA A 474 -0.81 9.67 -14.13
CA ALA A 474 -1.97 9.68 -15.01
C ALA A 474 -2.45 8.26 -15.37
N LEU A 475 -1.56 7.26 -15.42
CA LEU A 475 -1.94 5.85 -15.50
C LEU A 475 -2.57 5.36 -14.20
N ASN A 476 -2.05 5.77 -13.04
CA ASN A 476 -2.62 5.43 -11.73
C ASN A 476 -4.09 5.92 -11.66
N GLU A 477 -4.31 7.20 -11.95
CA GLU A 477 -5.65 7.80 -12.10
C GLU A 477 -6.52 7.05 -13.10
N SER A 478 -5.97 6.74 -14.28
CA SER A 478 -6.72 6.07 -15.31
C SER A 478 -7.15 4.66 -14.92
N PHE A 479 -6.30 3.87 -14.25
CA PHE A 479 -6.70 2.55 -13.75
C PHE A 479 -7.75 2.66 -12.65
N ALA A 480 -7.67 3.67 -11.79
CA ALA A 480 -8.68 3.91 -10.76
C ALA A 480 -10.04 4.26 -11.39
N ASP A 481 -10.07 5.11 -12.42
CA ASP A 481 -11.26 5.39 -13.22
C ASP A 481 -11.79 4.16 -13.96
N VAL A 482 -10.91 3.39 -14.62
CA VAL A 482 -11.25 2.15 -15.35
C VAL A 482 -12.00 1.19 -14.43
N PHE A 483 -11.47 0.91 -13.23
CA PHE A 483 -12.13 0.00 -12.31
C PHE A 483 -13.35 0.64 -11.65
N GLY A 484 -13.33 1.94 -11.39
CA GLY A 484 -14.51 2.72 -10.96
C GLY A 484 -15.72 2.51 -11.89
N VAL A 485 -15.56 2.71 -13.20
CA VAL A 485 -16.66 2.52 -14.18
C VAL A 485 -16.97 1.05 -14.50
N LEU A 486 -16.12 0.12 -14.10
CA LEU A 486 -16.39 -1.31 -14.24
C LEU A 486 -17.17 -1.86 -13.04
N ILE A 487 -16.96 -1.25 -11.87
CA ILE A 487 -17.74 -1.46 -10.64
C ILE A 487 -19.10 -0.76 -10.79
N ASP A 488 -19.13 0.52 -11.15
CA ASP A 488 -20.35 1.22 -11.54
C ASP A 488 -20.60 1.10 -13.05
N ARG A 489 -20.97 -0.12 -13.45
CA ARG A 489 -20.93 -0.56 -14.85
C ARG A 489 -21.89 0.17 -15.79
N ALA A 490 -22.82 0.97 -15.27
CA ALA A 490 -23.97 1.48 -16.02
C ALA A 490 -23.60 2.49 -17.11
N ASN A 491 -22.54 3.28 -16.90
CA ASN A 491 -22.16 4.37 -17.80
C ASN A 491 -20.62 4.41 -17.99
N TRP A 492 -20.12 5.56 -18.44
CA TRP A 492 -18.70 5.86 -18.71
C TRP A 492 -18.28 7.19 -18.06
N THR A 493 -19.04 7.67 -17.08
CA THR A 493 -18.78 8.90 -16.34
C THR A 493 -18.23 8.56 -14.96
N LEU A 494 -17.54 9.53 -14.36
CA LEU A 494 -17.08 9.45 -12.99
C LEU A 494 -17.67 10.61 -12.18
N GLY A 495 -18.15 10.32 -10.98
CA GLY A 495 -18.63 11.28 -9.99
C GLY A 495 -19.98 11.92 -10.29
N GLU A 496 -20.75 11.44 -11.28
CA GLU A 496 -22.01 12.07 -11.70
C GLU A 496 -23.06 12.18 -10.57
N ASP A 497 -23.02 11.27 -9.59
CA ASP A 497 -23.96 11.27 -8.46
C ASP A 497 -23.68 12.41 -7.46
N VAL A 498 -22.42 12.83 -7.36
CA VAL A 498 -21.93 13.72 -6.30
C VAL A 498 -21.55 15.11 -6.80
N VAL A 499 -21.30 15.32 -8.09
CA VAL A 499 -21.00 16.65 -8.60
C VAL A 499 -22.18 17.63 -8.47
N VAL A 500 -21.85 18.90 -8.27
CA VAL A 500 -22.79 20.00 -8.31
C VAL A 500 -22.73 20.66 -9.69
N ALA A 501 -23.83 20.62 -10.43
CA ALA A 501 -23.93 21.07 -11.83
C ALA A 501 -23.45 22.52 -12.09
N LYS A 502 -23.46 23.39 -11.06
CA LYS A 502 -22.92 24.75 -11.17
C LYS A 502 -21.41 24.76 -11.47
N TYR A 503 -20.67 23.80 -10.91
CA TYR A 503 -19.22 23.70 -11.05
C TYR A 503 -18.81 22.69 -12.13
N PHE A 504 -19.70 21.72 -12.40
CA PHE A 504 -19.53 20.69 -13.43
C PHE A 504 -20.75 20.71 -14.37
N PRO A 505 -20.83 21.67 -15.30
CA PRO A 505 -22.00 21.83 -16.17
C PRO A 505 -22.23 20.64 -17.12
N SER A 506 -21.20 19.85 -17.43
CA SER A 506 -21.30 18.56 -18.13
C SER A 506 -22.02 17.47 -17.33
N GLY A 507 -22.16 17.63 -16.01
CA GLY A 507 -22.88 16.70 -15.13
C GLY A 507 -22.04 15.55 -14.59
N ALA A 508 -20.74 15.52 -14.83
CA ALA A 508 -19.80 14.52 -14.29
C ALA A 508 -18.44 15.16 -14.00
N LEU A 509 -17.67 14.56 -13.09
CA LEU A 509 -16.30 14.99 -12.81
C LEU A 509 -15.39 14.66 -13.99
N ARG A 510 -15.51 13.44 -14.53
CA ARG A 510 -14.78 13.00 -15.73
C ARG A 510 -15.68 12.17 -16.64
N SER A 511 -15.28 12.04 -17.89
CA SER A 511 -15.93 11.14 -18.85
C SER A 511 -14.89 10.35 -19.65
N MET A 512 -14.94 9.02 -19.55
CA MET A 512 -14.05 8.16 -20.34
C MET A 512 -14.40 8.20 -21.83
N ALA A 513 -15.68 8.34 -22.17
CA ALA A 513 -16.14 8.40 -23.56
C ALA A 513 -15.89 9.78 -24.21
N ASN A 514 -15.85 10.84 -23.40
CA ASN A 514 -15.66 12.20 -23.86
C ASN A 514 -14.83 13.05 -22.87
N PRO A 515 -13.51 12.79 -22.73
CA PRO A 515 -12.68 13.48 -21.74
C PRO A 515 -12.71 15.01 -21.84
N ASN A 516 -12.86 15.54 -23.05
CA ASN A 516 -12.96 16.98 -23.32
C ASN A 516 -14.37 17.56 -23.13
N GLN A 517 -15.19 16.96 -22.25
CA GLN A 517 -16.54 17.41 -21.93
C GLN A 517 -16.57 18.89 -21.49
N GLY A 518 -17.63 19.61 -21.88
CA GLY A 518 -17.85 21.01 -21.50
C GLY A 518 -16.83 22.04 -22.04
N GLY A 519 -15.75 21.58 -22.69
CA GLY A 519 -14.63 22.42 -23.13
C GLY A 519 -13.80 22.97 -21.96
N THR A 520 -12.79 23.79 -22.23
CA THR A 520 -11.81 24.28 -21.22
C THR A 520 -12.41 25.14 -20.10
N ASN A 521 -13.70 25.49 -20.18
CA ASN A 521 -14.42 26.24 -19.14
C ASN A 521 -15.15 25.34 -18.14
N ASP A 522 -15.16 24.03 -18.39
CA ASP A 522 -15.70 23.02 -17.47
C ASP A 522 -14.54 22.46 -16.64
N ASN A 523 -14.74 22.38 -15.31
CA ASN A 523 -13.76 21.82 -14.39
C ASN A 523 -13.50 20.32 -14.65
N GLY A 524 -14.39 19.64 -15.35
CA GLY A 524 -14.25 18.24 -15.75
C GLY A 524 -13.55 18.01 -17.10
N TYR A 525 -12.95 19.04 -17.71
CA TYR A 525 -12.22 18.91 -18.97
C TYR A 525 -10.89 18.16 -18.79
N GLN A 526 -10.62 17.21 -19.69
CA GLN A 526 -9.36 16.48 -19.79
C GLN A 526 -8.90 16.35 -21.26
N PRO A 527 -7.58 16.35 -21.53
CA PRO A 527 -7.01 15.90 -22.79
C PRO A 527 -7.53 14.52 -23.21
N LYS A 528 -7.91 14.39 -24.48
CA LYS A 528 -8.43 13.16 -25.08
C LYS A 528 -7.39 12.41 -25.91
N THR A 529 -6.38 13.11 -26.42
CA THR A 529 -5.29 12.52 -27.24
C THR A 529 -3.93 13.10 -26.85
N MET A 530 -2.84 12.44 -27.24
CA MET A 530 -1.47 12.91 -27.02
C MET A 530 -1.17 14.29 -27.64
N ALA A 531 -1.90 14.67 -28.70
CA ALA A 531 -1.78 16.02 -29.26
C ALA A 531 -2.23 17.12 -28.28
N GLN A 532 -3.08 16.76 -27.32
CA GLN A 532 -3.61 17.65 -26.28
C GLN A 532 -2.88 17.53 -24.95
N TYR A 533 -1.92 16.60 -24.81
CA TYR A 533 -1.19 16.31 -23.56
C TYR A 533 -0.67 17.59 -22.89
N GLU A 534 -0.92 17.76 -21.60
CA GLU A 534 -0.52 18.95 -20.85
C GLU A 534 0.78 18.70 -20.09
N ASN A 535 1.84 19.46 -20.43
CA ASN A 535 3.10 19.43 -19.70
C ASN A 535 3.07 20.53 -18.63
N THR A 536 2.75 20.13 -17.40
CA THR A 536 2.59 21.01 -16.24
C THR A 536 3.39 20.46 -15.06
N THR A 537 3.64 21.29 -14.05
CA THR A 537 4.15 20.88 -12.74
C THR A 537 3.07 20.85 -11.68
N GLU A 538 1.89 21.41 -11.97
CA GLU A 538 0.70 21.31 -11.11
C GLU A 538 0.16 19.88 -11.15
N ASP A 539 -0.65 19.51 -10.15
CA ASP A 539 -1.33 18.20 -10.12
C ASP A 539 -0.35 17.03 -10.33
N ASN A 540 0.79 17.09 -9.62
CA ASN A 540 1.87 16.11 -9.73
C ASN A 540 2.33 15.85 -11.18
N GLY A 541 2.28 16.86 -12.06
CA GLY A 541 2.53 16.65 -13.49
C GLY A 541 1.29 16.37 -14.32
N GLY A 542 0.12 16.85 -13.87
CA GLY A 542 -1.17 16.70 -14.51
C GLY A 542 -1.69 15.27 -14.49
N VAL A 543 -1.66 14.59 -13.34
CA VAL A 543 -2.11 13.19 -13.21
C VAL A 543 -3.61 13.06 -13.44
N HIS A 544 -4.44 13.91 -12.81
CA HIS A 544 -5.89 13.95 -13.01
C HIS A 544 -6.25 14.63 -14.33
N ILE A 545 -5.37 15.45 -14.89
CA ILE A 545 -5.58 16.09 -16.20
C ILE A 545 -5.35 15.07 -17.32
N ASN A 546 -4.14 14.51 -17.41
CA ASN A 546 -3.72 13.68 -18.53
C ASN A 546 -4.29 12.25 -18.51
N SER A 547 -4.96 11.83 -17.43
CA SER A 547 -5.62 10.51 -17.35
C SER A 547 -6.76 10.35 -18.36
N GLY A 548 -7.32 11.44 -18.89
CA GLY A 548 -8.31 11.42 -19.98
C GLY A 548 -7.85 10.69 -21.24
N ILE A 549 -6.55 10.71 -21.55
CA ILE A 549 -5.96 10.07 -22.73
C ILE A 549 -6.04 8.53 -22.63
N PRO A 550 -5.45 7.88 -21.60
CA PRO A 550 -5.60 6.44 -21.40
C PRO A 550 -7.05 6.03 -21.06
N ASN A 551 -7.86 6.89 -20.43
CA ASN A 551 -9.29 6.63 -20.23
C ASN A 551 -10.04 6.47 -21.55
N TYR A 552 -9.79 7.36 -22.52
CA TYR A 552 -10.42 7.26 -23.83
C TYR A 552 -9.92 6.05 -24.62
N ALA A 553 -8.64 5.69 -24.49
CA ALA A 553 -8.12 4.45 -25.06
C ALA A 553 -8.83 3.22 -24.48
N PHE A 554 -9.03 3.15 -23.15
CA PHE A 554 -9.80 2.07 -22.54
C PHE A 554 -11.24 2.02 -23.05
N TYR A 555 -11.92 3.17 -23.11
CA TYR A 555 -13.29 3.26 -23.63
C TYR A 555 -13.37 2.70 -25.06
N LEU A 556 -12.45 3.08 -25.95
CA LEU A 556 -12.41 2.57 -27.33
C LEU A 556 -12.16 1.06 -27.38
N PHE A 557 -11.24 0.56 -26.54
CA PHE A 557 -10.94 -0.86 -26.46
C PHE A 557 -12.13 -1.68 -25.96
N ALA A 558 -12.72 -1.27 -24.83
CA ALA A 558 -13.84 -1.96 -24.19
C ALA A 558 -15.16 -1.81 -24.96
N SER A 559 -15.34 -0.73 -25.74
CA SER A 559 -16.51 -0.54 -26.61
C SER A 559 -16.39 -1.27 -27.95
N ASN A 560 -15.24 -1.87 -28.26
CA ASN A 560 -15.10 -2.71 -29.44
C ASN A 560 -15.97 -3.98 -29.26
N ALA A 561 -16.82 -4.26 -30.25
CA ALA A 561 -17.79 -5.36 -30.19
C ALA A 561 -17.15 -6.76 -30.00
N SER A 562 -15.89 -6.94 -30.40
CA SER A 562 -15.17 -8.21 -30.20
C SER A 562 -14.58 -8.36 -28.79
N VAL A 563 -14.42 -7.24 -28.07
CA VAL A 563 -13.81 -7.16 -26.74
C VAL A 563 -14.89 -7.10 -25.68
N GLY A 564 -15.69 -6.02 -25.64
CA GLY A 564 -16.64 -5.76 -24.56
C GLY A 564 -15.94 -5.47 -23.20
N LYS A 565 -16.71 -4.98 -22.22
CA LYS A 565 -16.19 -4.69 -20.87
C LYS A 565 -15.59 -5.95 -20.19
N ASP A 566 -16.20 -7.13 -20.35
CA ASP A 566 -15.79 -8.39 -19.71
C ASP A 566 -14.39 -8.87 -20.13
N LYS A 567 -14.00 -8.74 -21.40
CA LYS A 567 -12.63 -9.07 -21.81
C LYS A 567 -11.67 -7.93 -21.50
N ALA A 568 -12.13 -6.70 -21.63
CA ALA A 568 -11.29 -5.52 -21.40
C ALA A 568 -10.79 -5.47 -19.95
N GLU A 569 -11.66 -5.75 -18.96
CA GLU A 569 -11.29 -5.77 -17.54
C GLU A 569 -10.24 -6.84 -17.22
N GLN A 570 -10.32 -8.02 -17.86
CA GLN A 570 -9.31 -9.09 -17.70
C GLN A 570 -7.95 -8.68 -18.28
N VAL A 571 -7.96 -8.05 -19.45
CA VAL A 571 -6.71 -7.57 -20.10
C VAL A 571 -6.07 -6.44 -19.30
N TYR A 572 -6.85 -5.45 -18.86
CA TYR A 572 -6.35 -4.32 -18.07
C TYR A 572 -5.85 -4.79 -16.70
N TYR A 573 -6.57 -5.67 -16.01
CA TYR A 573 -6.10 -6.22 -14.72
C TYR A 573 -4.81 -7.04 -14.87
N LYS A 574 -4.70 -7.86 -15.91
CA LYS A 574 -3.46 -8.59 -16.21
C LYS A 574 -2.31 -7.64 -16.55
N ALA A 575 -2.56 -6.58 -17.31
CA ALA A 575 -1.54 -5.59 -17.60
C ALA A 575 -1.03 -4.89 -16.36
N LEU A 576 -1.93 -4.44 -15.49
CA LEU A 576 -1.59 -3.82 -14.21
C LEU A 576 -0.80 -4.77 -13.29
N THR A 577 -1.15 -6.05 -13.25
CA THR A 577 -0.57 -6.98 -12.27
C THR A 577 0.67 -7.73 -12.75
N GLN A 578 0.93 -7.79 -14.07
CA GLN A 578 1.98 -8.65 -14.63
C GLN A 578 3.03 -7.94 -15.48
N TYR A 579 2.71 -6.76 -16.05
CA TYR A 579 3.60 -6.11 -17.02
C TYR A 579 3.96 -4.67 -16.65
N LEU A 580 3.03 -3.93 -16.05
CA LEU A 580 3.31 -2.57 -15.62
C LEU A 580 4.19 -2.55 -14.38
N THR A 581 5.06 -1.55 -14.35
CA THR A 581 6.03 -1.28 -13.30
C THR A 581 5.82 0.13 -12.77
N ARG A 582 6.48 0.45 -11.66
CA ARG A 582 6.35 1.75 -10.99
C ARG A 582 6.54 2.94 -11.93
N SER A 583 7.53 2.89 -12.82
CA SER A 583 7.87 4.01 -13.70
C SER A 583 7.15 4.04 -15.05
N SER A 584 6.25 3.08 -15.30
CA SER A 584 5.58 2.88 -16.59
C SER A 584 4.92 4.14 -17.14
N LYS A 585 5.08 4.36 -18.45
CA LYS A 585 4.56 5.49 -19.23
C LYS A 585 3.43 5.02 -20.15
N PHE A 586 2.79 5.94 -20.85
CA PHE A 586 1.65 5.62 -21.72
C PHE A 586 1.99 4.60 -22.82
N ILE A 587 3.21 4.64 -23.34
CA ILE A 587 3.69 3.63 -24.31
C ILE A 587 3.82 2.25 -23.67
N ASP A 588 4.24 2.16 -22.42
CA ASP A 588 4.34 0.90 -21.68
C ASP A 588 2.95 0.31 -21.44
N LEU A 589 1.95 1.15 -21.13
CA LEU A 589 0.54 0.71 -21.08
C LEU A 589 0.10 0.09 -22.41
N ARG A 590 0.32 0.76 -23.54
CA ARG A 590 -0.03 0.19 -24.86
C ARG A 590 0.56 -1.21 -25.04
N LEU A 591 1.86 -1.34 -24.80
CA LEU A 591 2.58 -2.61 -24.98
C LEU A 591 2.07 -3.68 -24.00
N ALA A 592 1.82 -3.30 -22.75
CA ALA A 592 1.28 -4.18 -21.73
C ALA A 592 -0.13 -4.68 -22.07
N ILE A 593 -1.02 -3.82 -22.60
CA ILE A 593 -2.37 -4.22 -23.04
C ILE A 593 -2.29 -5.16 -24.24
N ILE A 594 -1.46 -4.85 -25.23
CA ILE A 594 -1.25 -5.74 -26.40
C ILE A 594 -0.69 -7.09 -25.94
N ARG A 595 0.27 -7.09 -25.01
CA ARG A 595 0.87 -8.30 -24.47
C ARG A 595 -0.14 -9.12 -23.65
N ALA A 596 -0.90 -8.48 -22.77
CA ALA A 596 -1.95 -9.12 -21.98
C ALA A 596 -3.04 -9.73 -22.87
N ALA A 597 -3.46 -9.02 -23.92
CA ALA A 597 -4.40 -9.55 -24.91
C ALA A 597 -3.80 -10.73 -25.69
N THR A 598 -2.53 -10.63 -26.11
CA THR A 598 -1.82 -11.69 -26.83
C THR A 598 -1.70 -12.96 -25.98
N ASP A 599 -1.29 -12.84 -24.71
CA ASP A 599 -1.11 -13.97 -23.81
C ASP A 599 -2.44 -14.62 -23.40
N THR A 600 -3.57 -13.94 -23.61
CA THR A 600 -4.90 -14.42 -23.21
C THR A 600 -5.71 -14.95 -24.39
N TYR A 601 -5.60 -14.30 -25.57
CA TYR A 601 -6.44 -14.58 -26.74
C TYR A 601 -5.66 -14.93 -28.02
N GLY A 602 -4.33 -14.82 -27.98
CA GLY A 602 -3.43 -15.11 -29.10
C GLY A 602 -3.05 -13.88 -29.94
N ALA A 603 -1.89 -13.93 -30.60
CA ALA A 603 -1.28 -12.77 -31.27
C ALA A 603 -2.09 -12.22 -32.48
N SER A 604 -2.94 -13.05 -33.10
CA SER A 604 -3.77 -12.68 -34.26
C SER A 604 -5.24 -12.43 -33.89
N SER A 605 -5.55 -12.28 -32.59
CA SER A 605 -6.92 -12.16 -32.12
C SER A 605 -7.53 -10.78 -32.41
N ALA A 606 -8.86 -10.70 -32.38
CA ALA A 606 -9.58 -9.44 -32.55
C ALA A 606 -9.28 -8.45 -31.40
N GLU A 607 -9.04 -8.95 -30.20
CA GLU A 607 -8.68 -8.17 -29.00
C GLU A 607 -7.32 -7.50 -29.19
N VAL A 608 -6.32 -8.20 -29.73
CA VAL A 608 -4.99 -7.60 -30.03
C VAL A 608 -5.13 -6.46 -31.04
N ASN A 609 -5.93 -6.65 -32.09
CA ASN A 609 -6.17 -5.60 -33.09
C ASN A 609 -6.95 -4.41 -32.52
N ALA A 610 -7.96 -4.68 -31.68
CA ALA A 610 -8.74 -3.64 -31.01
C ALA A 610 -7.87 -2.82 -30.05
N ALA A 611 -6.96 -3.47 -29.31
CA ALA A 611 -6.00 -2.78 -28.44
C ALA A 611 -5.12 -1.82 -29.25
N LYS A 612 -4.47 -2.31 -30.32
CA LYS A 612 -3.64 -1.47 -31.20
C LYS A 612 -4.42 -0.26 -31.73
N ALA A 613 -5.62 -0.49 -32.27
CA ALA A 613 -6.46 0.56 -32.83
C ALA A 613 -6.89 1.61 -31.79
N ALA A 614 -7.21 1.19 -30.57
CA ALA A 614 -7.61 2.10 -29.49
C ALA A 614 -6.46 3.03 -29.07
N PHE A 615 -5.25 2.50 -28.90
CA PHE A 615 -4.08 3.30 -28.55
C PHE A 615 -3.59 4.18 -29.72
N ASP A 616 -3.68 3.69 -30.97
CA ASP A 616 -3.38 4.48 -32.17
C ASP A 616 -4.29 5.71 -32.25
N ALA A 617 -5.60 5.53 -31.98
CA ALA A 617 -6.59 6.60 -32.05
C ALA A 617 -6.33 7.75 -31.07
N VAL A 618 -5.67 7.49 -29.94
CA VAL A 618 -5.30 8.52 -28.96
C VAL A 618 -3.88 9.05 -29.15
N GLY A 619 -3.16 8.60 -30.17
CA GLY A 619 -1.80 9.05 -30.49
C GLY A 619 -0.70 8.42 -29.63
N ILE A 620 -0.98 7.31 -28.94
CA ILE A 620 0.03 6.51 -28.25
C ILE A 620 0.46 5.42 -29.23
N VAL A 621 1.53 5.68 -29.97
CA VAL A 621 2.04 4.80 -31.05
C VAL A 621 3.48 4.39 -30.79
N GLU A 622 3.88 3.23 -31.31
CA GLU A 622 5.27 2.78 -31.28
C GLU A 622 6.10 3.67 -32.23
N GLY A 623 7.06 4.42 -31.69
CA GLY A 623 8.18 4.93 -32.48
C GLY A 623 9.12 3.80 -32.86
N SER A 624 9.95 3.98 -33.89
CA SER A 624 10.95 3.00 -34.34
C SER A 624 12.10 2.83 -33.35
N SER A 625 11.80 2.28 -32.18
CA SER A 625 12.69 1.62 -31.24
C SER A 625 11.80 1.04 -30.16
N THR A 626 11.69 -0.29 -30.13
CA THR A 626 11.25 -1.05 -28.96
C THR A 626 11.84 -0.41 -27.71
N PRO A 627 11.06 -0.13 -26.65
CA PRO A 627 11.64 0.14 -25.34
C PRO A 627 12.51 -1.06 -25.01
N VAL A 628 13.83 -0.87 -25.10
CA VAL A 628 14.75 -1.81 -24.50
C VAL A 628 14.53 -1.61 -23.01
N ASP A 629 14.04 -2.64 -22.35
CA ASP A 629 14.20 -2.81 -20.90
C ASP A 629 15.70 -2.87 -20.60
N THR A 630 16.37 -1.72 -20.70
CA THR A 630 17.69 -1.55 -20.11
C THR A 630 17.43 -1.21 -18.66
N LYS A 631 17.34 -2.24 -17.81
CA LYS A 631 17.69 -2.10 -16.40
C LYS A 631 18.91 -1.19 -16.33
N PRO A 632 18.80 0.05 -15.82
CA PRO A 632 19.93 0.96 -15.83
C PRO A 632 20.99 0.34 -14.93
N THR A 633 22.01 -0.29 -15.51
CA THR A 633 23.09 -0.92 -14.74
C THR A 633 24.24 0.07 -14.66
N ILE A 634 24.55 0.48 -13.44
CA ILE A 634 25.68 1.37 -13.15
C ILE A 634 26.94 0.49 -13.13
N PRO A 635 28.01 0.87 -13.84
CA PRO A 635 29.26 0.13 -13.79
C PRO A 635 29.77 -0.01 -12.35
N ALA A 636 30.15 -1.22 -11.96
CA ALA A 636 30.83 -1.44 -10.70
C ALA A 636 32.14 -0.64 -10.64
N SER A 637 32.51 -0.17 -9.44
CA SER A 637 33.81 0.51 -9.26
C SER A 637 34.93 -0.47 -9.58
N THR A 638 36.03 0.00 -10.17
CA THR A 638 37.22 -0.83 -10.43
C THR A 638 38.11 -0.99 -9.20
N GLY A 639 37.77 -0.32 -8.09
CA GLY A 639 38.52 -0.37 -6.84
C GLY A 639 38.36 -1.68 -6.06
N GLN A 640 39.07 -1.75 -4.94
CA GLN A 640 39.04 -2.88 -4.02
C GLN A 640 37.87 -2.75 -3.03
N ASP A 641 37.33 -3.89 -2.60
CA ASP A 641 36.28 -3.96 -1.60
C ASP A 641 36.78 -3.67 -0.18
N PHE A 642 36.11 -2.71 0.47
CA PHE A 642 36.30 -2.36 1.87
C PHE A 642 34.97 -2.41 2.62
N ILE A 643 35.07 -2.70 3.91
CA ILE A 643 33.95 -2.65 4.85
C ILE A 643 34.33 -1.73 5.99
N SER A 644 33.48 -0.72 6.25
CA SER A 644 33.56 0.06 7.48
C SER A 644 32.57 -0.49 8.50
N VAL A 645 32.95 -0.47 9.77
CA VAL A 645 32.12 -0.92 10.90
C VAL A 645 32.36 -0.04 12.11
N VAL A 646 31.42 -0.06 13.04
CA VAL A 646 31.62 0.49 14.39
C VAL A 646 31.98 -0.65 15.34
N ASP A 647 33.12 -0.53 16.00
CA ASP A 647 33.49 -1.45 17.08
C ASP A 647 32.58 -1.25 18.29
N VAL A 648 31.99 -2.33 18.80
CA VAL A 648 30.99 -2.27 19.88
C VAL A 648 31.61 -1.85 21.20
N SER A 649 32.88 -2.20 21.45
CA SER A 649 33.55 -1.91 22.71
C SER A 649 33.95 -0.43 22.83
N SER A 650 34.48 0.15 21.75
CA SER A 650 34.97 1.52 21.74
C SER A 650 33.92 2.52 21.23
N GLY A 651 32.96 2.06 20.43
CA GLY A 651 31.98 2.90 19.71
C GLY A 651 32.61 3.72 18.57
N LYS A 652 33.80 3.32 18.08
CA LYS A 652 34.59 4.08 17.09
C LYS A 652 34.53 3.41 15.72
N LEU A 653 34.78 4.19 14.68
CA LEU A 653 34.80 3.74 13.30
C LEU A 653 36.10 2.98 13.00
N PHE A 654 35.97 1.82 12.38
CA PHE A 654 37.06 1.02 11.84
C PHE A 654 36.79 0.65 10.39
N THR A 655 37.86 0.37 9.64
CA THR A 655 37.75 -0.20 8.28
C THR A 655 38.61 -1.45 8.13
N THR A 656 38.20 -2.32 7.21
CA THR A 656 38.94 -3.52 6.79
C THR A 656 38.73 -3.80 5.30
N THR A 657 39.63 -4.56 4.67
CA THR A 657 39.45 -5.05 3.30
C THR A 657 38.48 -6.24 3.27
N TYR A 658 37.96 -6.60 2.10
CA TYR A 658 37.36 -7.91 1.87
C TYR A 658 38.19 -8.74 0.86
N PRO A 659 38.59 -9.98 1.19
CA PRO A 659 38.45 -10.66 2.49
C PRO A 659 39.12 -9.90 3.65
N VAL A 660 38.63 -10.14 4.88
CA VAL A 660 39.08 -9.44 6.10
C VAL A 660 40.54 -9.75 6.40
N THR A 661 41.37 -8.72 6.49
CA THR A 661 42.80 -8.84 6.79
C THR A 661 43.18 -8.10 8.07
N THR A 662 42.98 -6.79 8.09
CA THR A 662 43.39 -5.90 9.19
C THR A 662 42.27 -4.93 9.54
N PHE A 663 42.07 -4.67 10.84
CA PHE A 663 41.18 -3.62 11.34
C PHE A 663 41.95 -2.34 11.61
N THR A 664 41.56 -1.26 10.94
CA THR A 664 42.21 0.05 11.08
C THR A 664 41.24 1.06 11.67
N ALA A 665 41.59 1.67 12.79
CA ALA A 665 40.78 2.74 13.40
C ALA A 665 40.77 3.98 12.50
N ARG A 666 39.58 4.58 12.30
CA ARG A 666 39.37 5.76 11.45
C ARG A 666 38.77 6.95 12.19
N SER A 667 38.10 6.74 13.32
CA SER A 667 37.65 7.85 14.17
C SER A 667 38.35 7.86 15.51
N THR A 668 38.49 9.07 16.05
CA THR A 668 38.85 9.29 17.45
C THR A 668 37.59 9.43 18.32
N SER A 669 36.52 9.99 17.74
CA SER A 669 35.21 10.19 18.38
C SER A 669 34.33 8.95 18.27
N LYS A 670 33.42 8.80 19.25
CA LYS A 670 32.37 7.78 19.22
C LYS A 670 31.25 8.19 18.26
N LEU A 671 30.71 7.24 17.53
CA LEU A 671 29.62 7.45 16.58
C LEU A 671 28.27 7.28 17.27
N LEU A 672 27.32 8.15 16.94
CA LEU A 672 25.94 8.05 17.43
C LEU A 672 25.12 7.07 16.58
N ARG A 673 25.34 7.07 15.26
CA ARG A 673 24.61 6.25 14.25
C ARG A 673 25.57 5.72 13.18
N ARG A 674 25.03 4.93 12.25
CA ARG A 674 25.75 4.36 11.09
C ARG A 674 26.44 5.49 10.29
N PRO A 675 27.74 5.36 9.95
CA PRO A 675 28.41 6.34 9.11
C PRO A 675 27.91 6.29 7.66
N SER A 676 28.14 7.37 6.90
CA SER A 676 27.92 7.43 5.46
C SER A 676 29.24 7.66 4.75
N VAL A 677 29.47 7.01 3.61
CA VAL A 677 30.78 7.00 2.92
C VAL A 677 30.62 7.55 1.49
N THR A 678 31.54 8.41 1.07
CA THR A 678 31.63 8.90 -0.33
C THR A 678 31.93 7.77 -1.30
N ASP A 679 31.55 7.91 -2.57
CA ASP A 679 31.68 6.81 -3.52
C ASP A 679 33.13 6.43 -3.84
N ASP A 680 34.05 7.40 -3.72
CA ASP A 680 35.47 7.18 -3.85
C ASP A 680 36.13 6.55 -2.61
N GLY A 681 35.35 6.32 -1.54
CA GLY A 681 35.80 5.70 -0.31
C GLY A 681 36.85 6.50 0.46
N LYS A 682 37.00 7.79 0.18
CA LYS A 682 38.01 8.62 0.87
C LYS A 682 37.51 9.21 2.18
N VAL A 683 36.21 9.47 2.30
CA VAL A 683 35.63 10.17 3.45
C VAL A 683 34.43 9.41 4.00
N ALA A 684 34.39 9.23 5.32
CA ALA A 684 33.19 8.87 6.06
C ALA A 684 32.66 10.09 6.81
N VAL A 685 31.39 10.41 6.64
CA VAL A 685 30.67 11.44 7.41
C VAL A 685 29.80 10.75 8.46
N PHE A 686 29.80 11.27 9.68
CA PHE A 686 29.02 10.72 10.79
C PHE A 686 28.68 11.79 11.82
N VAL A 687 27.68 11.51 12.66
CA VAL A 687 27.40 12.31 13.85
C VAL A 687 28.13 11.71 15.05
N GLY A 688 28.92 12.52 15.74
CA GLY A 688 29.60 12.12 16.97
C GLY A 688 28.64 12.03 18.16
N SER A 689 29.05 11.37 19.24
CA SER A 689 28.29 11.34 20.50
C SER A 689 28.09 12.72 21.14
N ASP A 690 28.77 13.75 20.64
CA ASP A 690 28.60 15.16 21.00
C ASP A 690 27.54 15.88 20.15
N GLY A 691 26.81 15.15 19.28
CA GLY A 691 25.74 15.69 18.44
C GLY A 691 26.21 16.53 17.26
N LYS A 692 27.52 16.49 16.93
CA LYS A 692 28.14 17.27 15.86
C LYS A 692 28.40 16.43 14.60
N ILE A 693 28.28 17.04 13.42
CA ILE A 693 28.63 16.40 12.15
C ILE A 693 30.15 16.45 11.94
N ARG A 694 30.74 15.29 11.69
CA ARG A 694 32.18 15.07 11.53
C ARG A 694 32.46 14.33 10.22
N ALA A 695 33.61 14.59 9.62
CA ALA A 695 34.19 13.78 8.55
C ALA A 695 35.50 13.15 8.99
N SER A 696 35.68 11.88 8.67
CA SER A 696 36.92 11.14 8.86
C SER A 696 37.49 10.70 7.51
N SER A 697 38.80 10.89 7.33
CA SER A 697 39.56 10.31 6.23
C SER A 697 39.68 8.80 6.42
N LEU A 698 39.20 8.06 5.42
CA LEU A 698 39.36 6.61 5.31
C LEU A 698 40.68 6.21 4.64
N THR A 699 41.46 7.19 4.19
CA THR A 699 42.83 7.01 3.67
C THR A 699 43.86 7.17 4.79
N SER A 700 45.11 6.79 4.55
CA SER A 700 46.19 6.94 5.54
C SER A 700 46.99 8.21 5.26
N PRO A 701 47.27 9.08 6.26
CA PRO A 701 46.87 8.96 7.67
C PRO A 701 45.39 9.26 7.91
N ALA A 702 44.79 8.63 8.92
CA ALA A 702 43.44 8.97 9.36
C ALA A 702 43.44 10.38 9.98
N SER A 703 42.47 11.20 9.58
CA SER A 703 42.23 12.54 10.11
C SER A 703 40.74 12.73 10.32
N GLU A 704 40.35 13.46 11.35
CA GLU A 704 38.95 13.73 11.69
C GLU A 704 38.74 15.24 11.81
N THR A 705 37.74 15.76 11.10
CA THR A 705 37.38 17.19 11.05
C THR A 705 35.91 17.36 11.45
N VAL A 706 35.62 18.40 12.22
CA VAL A 706 34.23 18.80 12.54
C VAL A 706 33.72 19.70 11.43
N ILE A 707 32.70 19.28 10.70
CA ILE A 707 32.10 20.03 9.57
C ILE A 707 30.98 20.96 10.08
N SER A 708 30.19 20.51 11.06
CA SER A 708 29.21 21.33 11.77
C SER A 708 29.55 21.40 13.24
N GLN A 709 29.78 22.62 13.76
CA GLN A 709 30.06 22.84 15.18
C GLN A 709 28.80 22.78 16.06
N GLU A 710 27.63 22.78 15.44
CA GLU A 710 26.35 22.76 16.15
C GLU A 710 26.07 21.36 16.66
N ALA A 711 25.72 21.28 17.95
CA ALA A 711 25.14 20.07 18.52
C ALA A 711 23.63 20.03 18.24
N GLY A 712 23.02 18.84 18.31
CA GLY A 712 21.60 18.63 18.02
C GLY A 712 21.33 17.81 16.76
N TRP A 713 22.38 17.28 16.12
CA TRP A 713 22.23 16.31 15.03
C TRP A 713 22.12 14.89 15.59
N ALA A 714 21.30 14.07 14.95
CA ALA A 714 21.12 12.65 15.26
C ALA A 714 21.80 11.74 14.24
N ASN A 715 21.70 12.08 12.95
CA ASN A 715 22.26 11.28 11.87
C ASN A 715 22.57 12.14 10.62
N VAL A 716 23.46 11.66 9.75
CA VAL A 716 23.95 12.38 8.55
C VAL A 716 24.32 11.40 7.43
N ALA A 717 23.98 11.74 6.19
CA ALA A 717 24.43 11.02 5.00
C ALA A 717 25.01 11.97 3.94
N VAL A 718 26.04 11.52 3.25
CA VAL A 718 26.72 12.27 2.19
C VAL A 718 26.32 11.73 0.82
N SER A 719 26.11 12.63 -0.16
CA SER A 719 25.87 12.23 -1.55
C SER A 719 27.10 11.51 -2.12
N LYS A 720 26.90 10.65 -3.12
CA LYS A 720 27.99 9.82 -3.67
C LYS A 720 29.16 10.63 -4.22
N ASP A 721 28.88 11.79 -4.79
CA ASP A 721 29.84 12.78 -5.29
C ASP A 721 30.47 13.67 -4.20
N GLY A 722 29.99 13.60 -2.95
CA GLY A 722 30.48 14.41 -1.83
C GLY A 722 30.02 15.86 -1.80
N THR A 723 29.10 16.28 -2.67
CA THR A 723 28.70 17.70 -2.83
C THR A 723 27.45 18.10 -2.03
N ARG A 724 26.79 17.13 -1.38
CA ARG A 724 25.59 17.35 -0.54
C ARG A 724 25.62 16.55 0.74
N LEU A 725 24.95 17.08 1.77
CA LEU A 725 24.62 16.36 3.00
C LEU A 725 23.11 16.30 3.17
N ALA A 726 22.59 15.17 3.62
CA ALA A 726 21.29 15.07 4.26
C ALA A 726 21.52 14.83 5.76
N ALA A 727 20.71 15.44 6.62
CA ALA A 727 20.88 15.37 8.07
C ALA A 727 19.53 15.37 8.81
N LEU A 728 19.52 14.71 9.96
CA LEU A 728 18.38 14.62 10.87
C LEU A 728 18.76 15.17 12.25
N THR A 729 17.80 15.78 12.93
CA THR A 729 18.01 16.36 14.27
C THR A 729 17.64 15.38 15.38
N ASP A 730 18.08 15.67 16.60
CA ASP A 730 17.73 14.90 17.80
C ASP A 730 16.31 15.16 18.32
N LYS A 731 15.58 16.11 17.74
CA LYS A 731 14.24 16.51 18.16
C LYS A 731 13.10 15.60 17.71
N GLN A 732 13.38 14.68 16.77
CA GLN A 732 12.35 13.82 16.19
C GLN A 732 11.17 14.63 15.58
N ASP A 733 11.46 15.54 14.65
CA ASP A 733 10.52 16.57 14.18
C ASP A 733 9.97 16.36 12.76
N GLY A 734 10.01 15.12 12.24
CA GLY A 734 9.45 14.77 10.93
C GLY A 734 10.07 15.54 9.76
N LYS A 735 11.33 15.95 9.86
CA LYS A 735 12.02 16.76 8.84
C LYS A 735 13.37 16.18 8.45
N MET A 736 13.77 16.47 7.22
CA MET A 736 15.11 16.23 6.71
C MET A 736 15.74 17.54 6.23
N TYR A 737 16.99 17.76 6.62
CA TYR A 737 17.77 18.95 6.29
C TYR A 737 18.80 18.59 5.22
N VAL A 738 18.77 19.28 4.09
CA VAL A 738 19.69 19.03 2.97
C VAL A 738 20.58 20.25 2.74
N TYR A 739 21.89 20.05 2.82
CA TYR A 739 22.88 21.07 2.51
C TYR A 739 23.51 20.83 1.14
N SER A 740 23.67 21.89 0.35
CA SER A 740 24.48 21.88 -0.87
C SER A 740 25.75 22.67 -0.64
N PHE A 741 26.92 22.03 -0.80
CA PHE A 741 28.21 22.72 -0.75
C PHE A 741 28.39 23.70 -1.92
N ASP A 742 27.82 23.38 -3.08
CA ASP A 742 27.87 24.23 -4.27
C ASP A 742 27.07 25.54 -4.08
N LEU A 743 25.89 25.45 -3.45
CA LEU A 743 25.04 26.62 -3.19
C LEU A 743 25.33 27.31 -1.86
N GLY A 744 26.08 26.66 -0.97
CA GLY A 744 26.40 27.17 0.36
C GLY A 744 25.20 27.33 1.31
N LYS A 745 24.08 26.62 1.06
CA LYS A 745 22.82 26.79 1.81
C LYS A 745 22.13 25.47 2.17
N TRP A 746 21.31 25.52 3.22
CA TRP A 746 20.38 24.48 3.64
C TRP A 746 19.00 24.63 3.00
N GLN A 747 18.32 23.51 2.78
CA GLN A 747 16.89 23.41 2.50
C GLN A 747 16.27 22.40 3.47
N THR A 748 15.08 22.71 3.97
CA THR A 748 14.32 21.83 4.85
C THR A 748 13.20 21.16 4.06
N PHE A 749 13.06 19.85 4.22
CA PHE A 749 11.99 19.04 3.65
C PHE A 749 11.15 18.45 4.80
N LYS A 750 9.83 18.70 4.81
CA LYS A 750 8.89 18.02 5.71
C LYS A 750 8.65 16.61 5.18
N LEU A 751 8.80 15.60 6.03
CA LEU A 751 8.48 14.22 5.73
C LEU A 751 6.97 13.99 5.94
N TYR A 752 6.34 13.22 5.05
CA TYR A 752 4.90 12.93 5.08
C TYR A 752 4.63 11.60 4.37
N ASN A 753 3.46 11.00 4.63
CA ASN A 753 2.99 9.86 3.83
C ASN A 753 2.21 10.43 2.62
N PRO A 754 2.63 10.12 1.39
CA PRO A 754 1.97 10.64 0.18
C PRO A 754 0.55 10.11 0.05
N THR A 755 -0.36 10.97 -0.40
CA THR A 755 -1.76 10.62 -0.68
C THR A 755 -2.07 10.82 -2.16
N THR A 756 -3.15 10.23 -2.66
CA THR A 756 -3.63 10.48 -4.03
C THR A 756 -4.24 11.88 -4.19
N ALA A 757 -4.53 12.58 -3.08
CA ALA A 757 -5.02 13.95 -3.09
C ALA A 757 -3.89 14.98 -3.22
N GLN A 758 -3.96 15.83 -4.26
CA GLN A 758 -3.06 16.96 -4.43
C GLN A 758 -3.16 17.91 -3.22
N GLY A 759 -2.01 18.27 -2.64
CA GLY A 759 -1.92 19.24 -1.53
C GLY A 759 -2.19 18.66 -0.13
N VAL A 760 -2.70 17.43 -0.02
CA VAL A 760 -2.95 16.78 1.28
C VAL A 760 -1.70 16.01 1.71
N LYS A 761 -1.05 16.48 2.77
CA LYS A 761 0.06 15.80 3.44
C LYS A 761 -0.44 15.24 4.76
N THR A 762 -0.39 13.93 4.97
CA THR A 762 -0.62 13.36 6.30
C THR A 762 0.64 13.58 7.15
N GLY A 763 0.49 14.00 8.41
CA GLY A 763 1.60 14.14 9.35
C GLY A 763 1.67 13.01 10.37
N GLU A 764 1.44 11.80 9.88
CA GLU A 764 1.67 10.55 10.61
C GLU A 764 3.17 10.30 10.85
N VAL A 765 4.05 10.88 10.02
CA VAL A 765 5.51 10.76 10.16
C VAL A 765 5.99 11.56 11.37
N ALA A 766 6.33 10.84 12.43
CA ALA A 766 6.89 11.45 13.63
C ALA A 766 8.37 11.83 13.40
N TYR A 767 9.20 10.91 12.92
CA TYR A 767 10.62 11.16 12.61
C TYR A 767 11.25 10.05 11.77
N ALA A 768 12.36 10.36 11.11
CA ALA A 768 13.25 9.40 10.46
C ALA A 768 14.47 9.11 11.31
N ASP A 769 15.19 8.01 11.08
CA ASP A 769 16.44 7.75 11.80
C ASP A 769 17.56 7.06 11.01
N SER A 770 17.27 6.46 9.86
CA SER A 770 18.22 5.91 8.91
C SER A 770 17.91 6.37 7.49
N PHE A 771 18.95 6.72 6.72
CA PHE A 771 18.79 7.17 5.34
C PHE A 771 20.09 7.07 4.54
N GLU A 772 19.97 6.99 3.21
CA GLU A 772 21.08 6.92 2.27
C GLU A 772 20.74 7.69 0.97
N TRP A 773 21.73 8.36 0.38
CA TRP A 773 21.59 8.93 -0.97
C TRP A 773 21.66 7.86 -2.04
N ASP A 774 20.85 8.02 -3.09
CA ASP A 774 20.94 7.24 -4.32
C ASP A 774 22.26 7.55 -5.07
N TYR A 775 22.51 6.84 -6.17
CA TYR A 775 23.74 6.99 -6.94
C TYR A 775 23.85 8.35 -7.64
N SER A 776 22.73 8.98 -8.01
CA SER A 776 22.71 10.28 -8.69
C SER A 776 22.92 11.44 -7.72
N GLY A 777 22.58 11.26 -6.45
CA GLY A 777 22.55 12.34 -5.46
C GLY A 777 21.33 13.24 -5.60
N GLU A 778 20.29 12.77 -6.29
CA GLU A 778 18.99 13.45 -6.46
C GLU A 778 17.96 12.96 -5.42
N TYR A 779 18.06 11.69 -5.01
CA TYR A 779 17.10 11.02 -4.13
C TYR A 779 17.72 10.53 -2.83
N VAL A 780 16.94 10.57 -1.75
CA VAL A 780 17.31 10.04 -0.44
C VAL A 780 16.28 8.99 -0.01
N ILE A 781 16.70 7.73 0.15
CA ILE A 781 15.88 6.70 0.77
C ILE A 781 16.03 6.79 2.29
N TYR A 782 14.93 6.71 3.03
CA TYR A 782 14.91 6.83 4.48
C TYR A 782 13.85 5.94 5.11
N ASP A 783 14.05 5.53 6.35
CA ASP A 783 12.98 4.97 7.17
C ASP A 783 12.34 6.04 8.06
N ALA A 784 11.08 5.83 8.41
CA ALA A 784 10.32 6.73 9.25
C ALA A 784 9.44 5.97 10.24
N PHE A 785 9.38 6.50 11.46
CA PHE A 785 8.43 6.09 12.48
C PHE A 785 7.10 6.82 12.27
N ASN A 786 6.04 6.05 12.15
CA ASN A 786 4.68 6.53 11.94
C ASN A 786 3.82 6.21 13.16
N LYS A 787 2.92 7.13 13.53
CA LYS A 787 2.06 6.99 14.70
C LYS A 787 0.63 7.45 14.41
N LEU A 788 -0.31 6.53 14.54
CA LEU A 788 -1.75 6.76 14.40
C LEU A 788 -2.48 6.36 15.68
N LYS A 789 -3.34 7.22 16.23
CA LYS A 789 -4.14 6.88 17.41
C LYS A 789 -5.49 6.34 16.98
N ASN A 790 -5.86 5.15 17.46
CA ASN A 790 -7.21 4.62 17.25
C ASN A 790 -8.23 5.23 18.23
N ALA A 791 -9.52 4.90 18.03
CA ALA A 791 -10.66 5.40 18.81
C ALA A 791 -10.59 5.16 20.33
N SER A 792 -9.78 4.19 20.77
CA SER A 792 -9.58 3.85 22.18
C SER A 792 -8.42 4.62 22.82
N GLY A 793 -7.72 5.47 22.06
CA GLY A 793 -6.49 6.15 22.47
C GLY A 793 -5.23 5.26 22.38
N THR A 794 -5.35 4.04 21.86
CA THR A 794 -4.22 3.14 21.64
C THR A 794 -3.53 3.52 20.33
N ALA A 795 -2.22 3.69 20.35
CA ALA A 795 -1.47 4.04 19.15
C ALA A 795 -1.08 2.79 18.35
N VAL A 796 -1.32 2.84 17.05
CA VAL A 796 -0.70 1.97 16.03
C VAL A 796 0.60 2.66 15.61
N ASP A 797 1.71 2.03 15.97
CA ASP A 797 3.06 2.54 15.80
C ASP A 797 3.83 1.58 14.88
N TYR A 798 4.24 2.03 13.69
CA TYR A 798 4.98 1.21 12.72
C TYR A 798 6.12 1.99 12.05
N TRP A 799 7.10 1.27 11.49
CA TRP A 799 8.14 1.88 10.65
C TRP A 799 7.95 1.52 9.19
N ASP A 800 8.12 2.52 8.32
CA ASP A 800 8.08 2.35 6.88
C ASP A 800 9.29 3.01 6.19
N VAL A 801 9.38 2.85 4.87
CA VAL A 801 10.47 3.40 4.06
C VAL A 801 9.92 4.33 2.98
N GLY A 802 10.48 5.53 2.89
CA GLY A 802 10.19 6.53 1.87
C GLY A 802 11.42 6.90 1.04
N ILE A 803 11.19 7.47 -0.14
CA ILE A 803 12.21 8.04 -1.04
C ILE A 803 11.85 9.51 -1.25
N LEU A 804 12.72 10.41 -0.82
CA LEU A 804 12.59 11.86 -0.98
C LEU A 804 13.35 12.31 -2.24
N HIS A 805 12.69 13.02 -3.13
CA HIS A 805 13.34 13.78 -4.20
C HIS A 805 13.86 15.11 -3.64
N ALA A 806 15.16 15.18 -3.38
CA ALA A 806 15.81 16.28 -2.65
C ALA A 806 16.57 17.26 -3.55
N TRP A 807 16.99 16.82 -4.74
CA TRP A 807 17.79 17.64 -5.65
C TRP A 807 17.40 17.41 -7.11
N ASP A 808 17.30 18.49 -7.88
CA ASP A 808 17.03 18.48 -9.31
C ASP A 808 18.36 18.65 -10.06
N GLY A 809 18.87 17.57 -10.64
CA GLY A 809 20.16 17.53 -11.33
C GLY A 809 20.22 18.45 -12.55
N ALA A 810 19.08 18.66 -13.24
CA ALA A 810 19.00 19.51 -14.42
C ALA A 810 19.03 21.00 -14.05
N LYS A 811 18.31 21.39 -13.00
CA LYS A 811 18.28 22.78 -12.50
C LYS A 811 19.49 23.12 -11.63
N LYS A 812 20.25 22.12 -11.18
CA LYS A 812 21.32 22.25 -10.19
C LYS A 812 20.85 23.00 -8.94
N ASN A 813 19.66 22.64 -8.45
CA ASN A 813 19.02 23.28 -7.30
C ASN A 813 18.20 22.25 -6.51
N PHE A 814 17.69 22.64 -5.35
CA PHE A 814 16.79 21.80 -4.56
C PHE A 814 15.55 21.39 -5.37
N ALA A 815 15.13 20.13 -5.21
CA ALA A 815 13.95 19.58 -5.86
C ALA A 815 12.64 20.01 -5.17
N ASP A 816 11.54 19.45 -5.65
CA ASP A 816 10.17 19.67 -5.16
C ASP A 816 9.87 19.06 -3.78
N GLY A 817 10.71 18.14 -3.29
CA GLY A 817 10.47 17.47 -2.02
C GLY A 817 9.34 16.44 -2.07
N VAL A 818 9.02 15.92 -3.27
CA VAL A 818 8.07 14.83 -3.43
C VAL A 818 8.60 13.59 -2.71
N ILE A 819 7.72 12.93 -1.96
CA ILE A 819 8.03 11.70 -1.23
C ILE A 819 7.24 10.57 -1.85
N GLU A 820 7.95 9.48 -2.10
CA GLU A 820 7.44 8.24 -2.61
C GLU A 820 7.54 7.16 -1.52
N LYS A 821 6.51 6.33 -1.35
CA LYS A 821 6.59 5.16 -0.46
C LYS A 821 7.02 3.92 -1.23
N LEU A 822 7.85 3.14 -0.55
CA LEU A 822 8.43 1.91 -1.08
C LEU A 822 7.48 0.72 -0.91
N PHE A 823 6.95 0.58 0.30
CA PHE A 823 5.91 -0.38 0.66
C PHE A 823 4.77 0.39 1.29
N THR A 824 3.56 -0.03 1.00
CA THR A 824 2.39 0.81 1.25
C THR A 824 1.32 0.12 2.08
N ASP A 825 1.26 -1.20 2.06
CA ASP A 825 0.51 -2.02 3.02
C ASP A 825 1.52 -2.85 3.82
N LEU A 826 1.87 -2.39 5.02
CA LEU A 826 2.55 -3.26 5.99
C LEU A 826 1.47 -3.93 6.82
N ASP A 827 1.51 -5.26 6.90
CA ASP A 827 0.60 -5.97 7.80
C ASP A 827 0.72 -5.41 9.23
N GLU A 828 -0.37 -5.41 9.98
CA GLU A 828 -0.35 -4.86 11.34
C GLU A 828 0.70 -5.58 12.21
N GLY A 829 1.53 -4.79 12.90
CA GLY A 829 2.66 -5.31 13.69
C GLY A 829 3.93 -5.51 12.86
N VAL A 830 3.89 -5.31 11.54
CA VAL A 830 5.07 -5.31 10.70
C VAL A 830 5.71 -3.93 10.67
N SER A 831 7.03 -3.91 10.66
CA SER A 831 7.81 -2.70 10.46
C SER A 831 9.04 -3.00 9.61
N ILE A 832 9.40 -2.05 8.77
CA ILE A 832 10.58 -2.13 7.90
C ILE A 832 11.47 -0.93 8.13
N GLY A 833 12.77 -1.10 7.91
CA GLY A 833 13.71 -0.01 8.15
C GLY A 833 15.12 -0.27 7.65
N ASN A 834 16.02 0.66 7.94
CA ASN A 834 17.43 0.62 7.54
C ASN A 834 17.69 0.30 6.05
N PRO A 835 17.00 0.97 5.10
CA PRO A 835 17.18 0.69 3.69
C PRO A 835 18.59 1.06 3.20
N SER A 836 19.10 0.30 2.21
CA SER A 836 20.35 0.59 1.52
C SER A 836 20.26 0.22 0.04
N PHE A 837 20.76 1.11 -0.83
CA PHE A 837 20.81 0.88 -2.26
C PHE A 837 21.91 -0.12 -2.65
N ALA A 838 21.59 -0.96 -3.63
CA ALA A 838 22.57 -1.68 -4.42
C ALA A 838 23.46 -0.69 -5.21
N LYS A 839 24.70 -1.10 -5.49
CA LYS A 839 25.75 -0.25 -6.07
C LYS A 839 25.76 -0.26 -7.61
N THR A 840 25.17 -1.25 -8.25
CA THR A 840 25.12 -1.40 -9.71
C THR A 840 23.70 -1.47 -10.23
N ALA A 841 22.74 -1.84 -9.39
CA ALA A 841 21.32 -1.89 -9.72
C ALA A 841 20.53 -0.80 -8.96
N PRO A 842 20.24 0.37 -9.57
CA PRO A 842 19.64 1.53 -8.89
C PRO A 842 18.23 1.26 -8.35
N ASN A 843 17.53 0.30 -8.93
CA ASN A 843 16.18 -0.10 -8.51
C ASN A 843 16.22 -1.23 -7.47
N VAL A 844 17.39 -1.68 -7.02
CA VAL A 844 17.52 -2.74 -6.03
C VAL A 844 17.97 -2.17 -4.70
N ILE A 845 17.31 -2.62 -3.65
CA ILE A 845 17.59 -2.23 -2.27
C ILE A 845 17.63 -3.46 -1.36
N ALA A 846 18.17 -3.27 -0.17
CA ALA A 846 18.06 -4.21 0.93
C ALA A 846 17.63 -3.43 2.17
N PHE A 847 16.84 -4.05 3.02
CA PHE A 847 16.30 -3.41 4.22
C PHE A 847 16.02 -4.48 5.27
N ASP A 848 15.80 -4.04 6.50
CA ASP A 848 15.38 -4.89 7.61
C ASP A 848 13.86 -4.97 7.66
N TYR A 849 13.35 -6.15 8.01
CA TYR A 849 11.95 -6.42 8.28
C TYR A 849 11.82 -6.99 9.68
N PHE A 850 10.77 -6.58 10.40
CA PHE A 850 10.43 -7.06 11.73
C PHE A 850 8.92 -7.25 11.86
N ASP A 851 8.49 -8.44 12.32
CA ASP A 851 7.08 -8.71 12.67
C ASP A 851 6.95 -8.83 14.20
N GLU A 852 6.19 -7.91 14.80
CA GLU A 852 5.91 -7.85 16.23
C GLU A 852 5.05 -9.03 16.73
N ASN A 853 4.27 -9.67 15.86
CA ASN A 853 3.34 -10.72 16.22
C ASN A 853 4.06 -12.03 16.58
N ASP A 854 5.11 -12.37 15.83
CA ASP A 854 5.90 -13.59 16.03
C ASP A 854 7.36 -13.34 16.41
N GLN A 855 7.76 -12.06 16.51
CA GLN A 855 9.11 -11.60 16.82
C GLN A 855 10.17 -12.05 15.80
N SER A 856 9.79 -12.23 14.54
CA SER A 856 10.71 -12.59 13.46
C SER A 856 11.42 -11.37 12.89
N TYR A 857 12.72 -11.54 12.57
CA TYR A 857 13.55 -10.53 11.93
C TYR A 857 14.06 -11.08 10.60
N TYR A 858 14.07 -10.26 9.56
CA TYR A 858 14.66 -10.62 8.28
C TYR A 858 15.50 -9.48 7.72
N VAL A 859 16.53 -9.84 6.97
CA VAL A 859 17.12 -8.97 5.96
C VAL A 859 16.47 -9.33 4.64
N LEU A 860 15.80 -8.38 4.00
CA LEU A 860 15.12 -8.56 2.72
C LEU A 860 15.86 -7.82 1.61
N GLY A 861 15.82 -8.37 0.40
CA GLY A 861 16.19 -7.70 -0.84
C GLY A 861 14.93 -7.40 -1.65
N ALA A 862 14.84 -6.22 -2.25
CA ALA A 862 13.72 -5.86 -3.12
C ALA A 862 14.15 -5.13 -4.39
N ASN A 863 13.42 -5.38 -5.47
CA ASN A 863 13.47 -4.59 -6.69
C ASN A 863 12.26 -3.66 -6.71
N ILE A 864 12.51 -2.36 -6.53
CA ILE A 864 11.49 -1.33 -6.32
C ILE A 864 10.74 -0.97 -7.61
N GLU A 865 11.26 -1.38 -8.77
CA GLU A 865 10.61 -1.19 -10.06
C GLU A 865 9.55 -2.26 -10.32
N THR A 866 9.88 -3.53 -9.99
CA THR A 866 9.01 -4.69 -10.23
C THR A 866 8.20 -5.10 -9.00
N SER A 867 8.48 -4.50 -7.83
CA SER A 867 7.91 -4.86 -6.54
C SER A 867 8.29 -6.27 -6.04
N ASP A 868 9.27 -6.93 -6.65
CA ASP A 868 9.74 -8.25 -6.21
C ASP A 868 10.50 -8.14 -4.88
N VAL A 869 10.18 -8.99 -3.91
CA VAL A 869 10.82 -9.05 -2.59
C VAL A 869 11.25 -10.47 -2.27
N GLN A 870 12.45 -10.65 -1.73
CA GLN A 870 13.00 -11.94 -1.31
C GLN A 870 13.67 -11.85 0.05
N ALA A 871 13.52 -12.90 0.85
CA ALA A 871 14.23 -13.03 2.11
C ALA A 871 15.68 -13.43 1.86
N LEU A 872 16.61 -12.51 2.13
CA LEU A 872 18.04 -12.79 2.08
C LEU A 872 18.44 -13.61 3.30
N TYR A 873 18.00 -13.25 4.49
CA TYR A 873 18.39 -13.93 5.71
C TYR A 873 17.37 -13.79 6.84
N THR A 874 17.04 -14.89 7.52
CA THR A 874 16.32 -14.85 8.80
C THR A 874 17.28 -14.49 9.92
N ASN A 875 17.04 -13.34 10.54
CA ASN A 875 17.87 -12.78 11.58
C ASN A 875 17.16 -12.90 12.95
N ASN A 876 17.83 -12.42 14.00
CA ASN A 876 17.29 -12.31 15.37
C ASN A 876 17.54 -10.91 15.98
N THR A 877 17.95 -9.98 15.12
CA THR A 877 18.23 -8.58 15.39
C THR A 877 18.17 -7.82 14.06
N LEU A 878 18.26 -6.49 14.12
CA LEU A 878 18.37 -5.66 12.93
C LEU A 878 19.74 -5.75 12.26
N GLY A 879 19.73 -5.75 10.93
CA GLY A 879 20.88 -5.95 10.06
C GLY A 879 21.57 -4.68 9.58
N PHE A 880 20.88 -3.59 9.27
CA PHE A 880 21.50 -2.45 8.58
C PHE A 880 22.28 -2.89 7.31
N PRO A 881 21.61 -3.52 6.34
CA PRO A 881 22.27 -4.15 5.20
C PRO A 881 23.09 -3.17 4.35
N SER A 882 24.10 -3.69 3.66
CA SER A 882 24.92 -2.95 2.69
C SER A 882 25.38 -3.86 1.56
N TYR A 883 25.08 -3.51 0.32
CA TYR A 883 25.55 -4.26 -0.84
C TYR A 883 27.05 -4.07 -1.10
N SER A 884 27.70 -5.17 -1.45
CA SER A 884 29.03 -5.16 -2.06
C SER A 884 29.12 -4.27 -3.30
N ARG A 885 30.34 -3.88 -3.66
CA ARG A 885 30.63 -3.05 -4.85
C ARG A 885 30.04 -3.58 -6.16
N THR A 886 29.83 -4.89 -6.26
CA THR A 886 29.31 -5.58 -7.45
C THR A 886 27.91 -6.18 -7.26
N ASP A 887 27.25 -5.89 -6.14
CA ASP A 887 25.95 -6.43 -5.75
C ASP A 887 25.85 -7.96 -5.82
N ASN A 888 26.92 -8.69 -5.49
CA ASN A 888 26.90 -10.16 -5.44
C ASN A 888 26.89 -10.69 -4.01
N ALA A 889 26.89 -9.78 -3.03
CA ALA A 889 26.83 -10.06 -1.61
C ALA A 889 26.26 -8.86 -0.85
N VAL A 890 25.67 -9.13 0.31
CA VAL A 890 25.18 -8.15 1.28
C VAL A 890 25.84 -8.43 2.63
N VAL A 891 26.38 -7.39 3.27
CA VAL A 891 26.79 -7.42 4.69
C VAL A 891 25.73 -6.82 5.57
N PHE A 892 25.55 -7.40 6.75
CA PHE A 892 24.52 -6.98 7.71
C PHE A 892 24.93 -7.39 9.13
N GLY A 893 24.42 -6.69 10.13
CA GLY A 893 24.51 -6.99 11.54
C GLY A 893 23.69 -8.22 11.94
N THR A 894 24.22 -9.00 12.87
CA THR A 894 23.56 -10.16 13.45
C THR A 894 24.09 -10.36 14.87
N VAL A 895 23.74 -11.47 15.51
CA VAL A 895 24.49 -11.93 16.69
C VAL A 895 25.16 -13.27 16.42
N ASP A 896 26.36 -13.43 16.99
CA ASP A 896 27.10 -14.68 16.92
C ASP A 896 26.47 -15.78 17.77
N LYS A 897 27.09 -16.97 17.76
CA LYS A 897 26.64 -18.14 18.55
C LYS A 897 26.62 -17.91 20.06
N ASN A 898 27.28 -16.86 20.55
CA ASN A 898 27.31 -16.45 21.95
C ASN A 898 26.40 -15.25 22.23
N SER A 899 25.49 -14.92 21.31
CA SER A 899 24.58 -13.77 21.39
C SER A 899 25.30 -12.41 21.46
N LYS A 900 26.52 -12.31 20.94
CA LYS A 900 27.26 -11.03 20.81
C LYS A 900 27.03 -10.42 19.45
N GLU A 901 26.92 -9.10 19.38
CA GLU A 901 26.81 -8.37 18.10
C GLU A 901 27.97 -8.73 17.16
N ALA A 902 27.62 -9.00 15.92
CA ALA A 902 28.54 -9.37 14.85
C ALA A 902 28.04 -8.81 13.51
N VAL A 903 28.91 -8.79 12.51
CA VAL A 903 28.57 -8.55 11.10
C VAL A 903 28.71 -9.88 10.37
N ALA A 904 27.68 -10.26 9.62
CA ALA A 904 27.66 -11.40 8.72
C ALA A 904 27.59 -10.94 7.26
N LEU A 905 27.84 -11.89 6.37
CA LEU A 905 27.75 -11.74 4.92
C LEU A 905 26.88 -12.85 4.35
N ILE A 906 26.07 -12.52 3.36
CA ILE A 906 25.40 -13.48 2.49
C ILE A 906 25.66 -13.16 1.02
N GLY A 907 25.87 -14.19 0.20
CA GLY A 907 25.92 -14.04 -1.25
C GLY A 907 24.53 -13.77 -1.81
N VAL A 908 24.46 -13.17 -3.00
CA VAL A 908 23.20 -12.87 -3.70
C VAL A 908 23.32 -13.32 -5.16
N ASP A 909 22.22 -13.84 -5.71
CA ASP A 909 22.14 -14.29 -7.10
C ASP A 909 22.08 -13.14 -8.11
N ALA A 910 21.94 -13.47 -9.40
CA ALA A 910 22.01 -12.50 -10.49
C ALA A 910 20.86 -11.47 -10.47
N ASP A 911 19.73 -11.82 -9.86
CA ASP A 911 18.57 -10.94 -9.64
C ASP A 911 18.81 -9.90 -8.53
N LYS A 912 19.92 -10.03 -7.79
CA LYS A 912 20.36 -9.10 -6.73
C LYS A 912 19.46 -9.09 -5.50
N ILE A 913 18.51 -10.00 -5.39
CA ILE A 913 17.59 -10.11 -4.25
C ILE A 913 17.48 -11.53 -3.69
N SER A 914 17.77 -12.57 -4.48
CA SER A 914 17.71 -13.96 -4.01
C SER A 914 19.01 -14.39 -3.30
N PRO A 915 18.92 -15.08 -2.15
CA PRO A 915 20.11 -15.49 -1.40
C PRO A 915 20.89 -16.58 -2.12
N LYS A 916 22.22 -16.44 -2.15
CA LYS A 916 23.16 -17.43 -2.68
C LYS A 916 24.00 -18.03 -1.56
N GLY A 917 23.72 -19.29 -1.24
CA GLY A 917 24.40 -20.03 -0.19
C GLY A 917 23.88 -19.70 1.21
N SER A 918 24.70 -19.89 2.24
CA SER A 918 24.34 -19.61 3.63
C SER A 918 25.12 -18.42 4.17
N ALA A 919 24.48 -17.63 5.03
CA ALA A 919 25.16 -16.51 5.68
C ALA A 919 26.28 -16.99 6.61
N SER A 920 27.38 -16.24 6.66
CA SER A 920 28.54 -16.54 7.51
C SER A 920 28.94 -15.31 8.34
N PRO A 921 29.20 -15.45 9.66
CA PRO A 921 29.78 -14.39 10.46
C PRO A 921 31.15 -13.95 9.89
N LEU A 922 31.32 -12.65 9.69
CA LEU A 922 32.51 -12.04 9.10
C LEU A 922 33.34 -11.29 10.14
N ILE A 923 32.69 -10.54 11.05
CA ILE A 923 33.36 -9.69 12.04
C ILE A 923 32.61 -9.83 13.37
N THR A 924 33.28 -10.22 14.45
CA THR A 924 32.67 -10.32 15.79
C THR A 924 32.90 -9.03 16.58
N GLY A 925 31.93 -8.59 17.38
CA GLY A 925 32.05 -7.38 18.20
C GLY A 925 31.91 -6.07 17.41
N ALA A 926 31.24 -6.11 16.26
CA ALA A 926 31.08 -4.97 15.37
C ALA A 926 29.62 -4.81 14.91
N LYS A 927 29.24 -3.58 14.55
CA LYS A 927 27.90 -3.23 14.04
C LYS A 927 27.94 -2.18 12.94
N TRP A 928 26.78 -1.95 12.32
CA TRP A 928 26.53 -0.92 11.30
C TRP A 928 27.51 -0.99 10.11
N PRO A 929 27.57 -2.14 9.41
CA PRO A 929 28.50 -2.28 8.30
C PRO A 929 28.13 -1.37 7.14
N VAL A 930 29.12 -0.77 6.48
CA VAL A 930 28.97 -0.09 5.19
C VAL A 930 30.02 -0.64 4.24
N TRP A 931 29.57 -1.23 3.14
CA TRP A 931 30.46 -1.74 2.11
C TRP A 931 30.71 -0.64 1.07
N TYR A 932 31.98 -0.37 0.78
CA TYR A 932 32.41 0.67 -0.15
C TYR A 932 33.65 0.26 -0.95
N SER A 933 34.04 1.11 -1.92
CA SER A 933 35.23 0.95 -2.75
C SER A 933 36.18 2.12 -2.54
N ASN A 934 37.48 1.93 -2.75
CA ASN A 934 38.48 3.00 -2.68
C ASN A 934 38.66 3.79 -4.00
N VAL A 935 37.81 3.53 -4.99
CA VAL A 935 37.79 4.23 -6.28
C VAL A 935 36.34 4.56 -6.61
N ALA A 936 36.07 5.79 -7.04
CA ALA A 936 34.74 6.21 -7.46
C ALA A 936 34.22 5.34 -8.61
N ARG A 937 32.92 5.03 -8.62
CA ARG A 937 32.28 4.43 -9.80
C ARG A 937 32.25 5.45 -10.93
N ALA A 938 32.29 4.95 -12.17
CA ALA A 938 31.91 5.76 -13.31
C ALA A 938 30.38 5.95 -13.27
N LEU A 939 29.92 6.95 -12.53
CA LEU A 939 28.51 7.31 -12.49
C LEU A 939 28.10 7.79 -13.89
N PRO A 940 26.94 7.34 -14.42
CA PRO A 940 26.43 7.88 -15.66
C PRO A 940 26.12 9.37 -15.42
N ASN A 941 26.97 10.25 -15.93
CA ASN A 941 26.65 11.66 -15.99
C ASN A 941 25.48 11.79 -16.96
N ARG A 942 24.28 12.08 -16.45
CA ARG A 942 23.21 12.54 -17.32
C ARG A 942 23.71 13.82 -17.99
N VAL A 943 23.93 13.76 -19.30
CA VAL A 943 24.37 14.94 -20.04
C VAL A 943 23.16 15.75 -20.46
N SER A 944 23.24 17.07 -20.29
CA SER A 944 22.25 17.97 -20.88
C SER A 944 22.30 17.83 -22.39
N GLN A 945 21.13 17.84 -23.02
CA GLN A 945 21.00 17.79 -24.47
C GLN A 945 20.24 19.01 -24.98
N THR A 946 20.51 19.35 -26.24
CA THR A 946 19.83 20.41 -26.96
C THR A 946 18.99 19.84 -28.09
N LEU A 947 17.94 20.56 -28.48
CA LEU A 947 17.11 20.22 -29.63
C LEU A 947 17.40 21.17 -30.79
N THR A 948 17.60 20.59 -31.95
CA THR A 948 17.62 21.30 -33.23
C THR A 948 16.33 20.96 -33.97
N PHE A 949 15.40 21.90 -33.96
CA PHE A 949 14.14 21.79 -34.68
C PHE A 949 14.09 22.82 -35.81
N ASN A 950 14.07 22.31 -37.05
CA ASN A 950 13.96 23.10 -38.26
C ASN A 950 12.54 22.97 -38.82
N LEU A 951 11.89 24.11 -39.03
CA LEU A 951 10.56 24.20 -39.62
C LEU A 951 10.61 25.30 -40.70
N PRO A 952 10.01 25.09 -41.88
CA PRO A 952 9.89 26.16 -42.87
C PRO A 952 9.08 27.32 -42.31
N SER A 953 9.44 28.55 -42.69
CA SER A 953 8.77 29.76 -42.21
C SER A 953 7.36 29.93 -42.76
N SER A 954 7.07 29.35 -43.94
CA SER A 954 5.75 29.37 -44.57
C SER A 954 5.51 28.15 -45.45
N ARG A 955 4.23 27.86 -45.74
CA ARG A 955 3.77 26.78 -46.63
C ARG A 955 2.38 27.09 -47.18
N PHE A 956 2.01 26.60 -48.37
CA PHE A 956 0.62 26.74 -48.84
C PHE A 956 -0.28 25.62 -48.32
N LEU A 957 -1.54 25.95 -48.03
CA LEU A 957 -2.54 25.02 -47.47
C LEU A 957 -2.74 23.75 -48.32
N ASN A 958 -2.52 23.83 -49.63
CA ASN A 958 -2.72 22.72 -50.57
C ASN A 958 -1.45 21.93 -50.91
N GLU A 959 -0.30 22.20 -50.27
CA GLU A 959 0.96 21.48 -50.50
C GLU A 959 1.05 20.11 -49.79
N GLY A 960 -0.07 19.61 -49.26
CA GLY A 960 -0.15 18.33 -48.56
C GLY A 960 0.55 18.34 -47.20
N ASP A 961 0.57 17.16 -46.57
CA ASP A 961 1.06 16.98 -45.20
C ASP A 961 2.58 17.25 -45.10
N LEU A 962 3.00 17.90 -44.01
CA LEU A 962 4.40 18.21 -43.72
C LEU A 962 4.97 17.20 -42.73
N THR A 963 5.98 16.44 -43.13
CA THR A 963 6.74 15.61 -42.19
C THR A 963 7.75 16.47 -41.42
N LEU A 964 7.63 16.49 -40.10
CA LEU A 964 8.50 17.21 -39.19
C LEU A 964 9.78 16.43 -38.90
N SER A 965 10.88 17.16 -38.80
CA SER A 965 12.19 16.61 -38.45
C SER A 965 12.89 17.51 -37.43
N ALA A 966 13.37 16.89 -36.36
CA ALA A 966 14.16 17.51 -35.32
C ALA A 966 15.18 16.47 -34.83
N THR A 967 16.31 16.97 -34.37
CA THR A 967 17.39 16.14 -33.84
C THR A 967 17.71 16.59 -32.43
N SER A 968 17.90 15.63 -31.53
CA SER A 968 18.49 15.92 -30.23
C SER A 968 20.00 15.68 -30.30
N SER A 969 20.77 16.46 -29.54
CA SER A 969 22.24 16.28 -29.47
C SER A 969 22.64 14.93 -28.85
N ALA A 970 21.71 14.24 -28.19
CA ALA A 970 21.88 12.89 -27.65
C ALA A 970 21.40 11.77 -28.59
N ASN A 971 20.97 12.09 -29.82
CA ASN A 971 20.37 11.15 -30.77
C ASN A 971 19.15 10.39 -30.22
N LEU A 972 18.46 10.94 -29.22
CA LEU A 972 17.20 10.44 -28.72
C LEU A 972 16.01 10.89 -29.60
N PRO A 973 14.97 10.05 -29.74
CA PRO A 973 13.77 10.38 -30.51
C PRO A 973 13.10 11.67 -30.03
N VAL A 974 12.77 12.55 -30.96
CA VAL A 974 12.15 13.86 -30.68
C VAL A 974 10.66 13.78 -30.98
N GLY A 975 9.84 14.16 -30.00
CA GLY A 975 8.40 14.30 -30.14
C GLY A 975 8.02 15.68 -30.68
N PHE A 976 6.85 15.79 -31.32
CA PHE A 976 6.29 17.06 -31.80
C PHE A 976 4.92 17.31 -31.19
N LYS A 977 4.54 18.59 -31.05
CA LYS A 977 3.21 19.01 -30.61
C LYS A 977 2.79 20.28 -31.33
N VAL A 978 1.52 20.42 -31.71
CA VAL A 978 0.97 21.70 -32.15
C VAL A 978 0.58 22.51 -30.91
N MET A 979 1.21 23.66 -30.73
CA MET A 979 0.96 24.56 -29.59
C MET A 979 -0.20 25.53 -29.89
N SER A 980 -0.35 25.93 -31.15
CA SER A 980 -1.46 26.78 -31.61
C SER A 980 -1.59 26.75 -33.14
N GLY A 981 -2.73 27.19 -33.67
CA GLY A 981 -3.01 27.27 -35.10
C GLY A 981 -3.83 26.12 -35.67
N ALA A 982 -4.31 26.28 -36.91
CA ALA A 982 -5.21 25.34 -37.57
C ALA A 982 -4.45 24.17 -38.23
N ALA A 983 -3.92 23.27 -37.41
CA ALA A 983 -3.24 22.06 -37.85
C ALA A 983 -3.45 20.87 -36.89
N THR A 984 -3.29 19.67 -37.41
CA THR A 984 -3.35 18.41 -36.65
C THR A 984 -2.04 17.63 -36.84
N LEU A 985 -1.64 16.86 -35.84
CA LEU A 985 -0.40 16.10 -35.85
C LEU A 985 -0.67 14.62 -35.61
N SER A 986 -0.11 13.76 -36.46
CA SER A 986 -0.13 12.30 -36.30
C SER A 986 1.30 11.77 -36.41
N GLY A 987 1.88 11.31 -35.29
CA GLY A 987 3.30 11.01 -35.20
C GLY A 987 4.14 12.27 -35.45
N ASN A 988 4.93 12.28 -36.52
CA ASN A 988 5.67 13.47 -36.99
C ASN A 988 5.07 14.12 -38.24
N VAL A 989 3.86 13.74 -38.64
CA VAL A 989 3.20 14.27 -39.84
C VAL A 989 2.19 15.35 -39.44
N LEU A 990 2.48 16.60 -39.83
CA LEU A 990 1.68 17.78 -39.57
C LEU A 990 0.75 18.06 -40.76
N LYS A 991 -0.55 18.05 -40.51
CA LYS A 991 -1.60 18.33 -41.51
C LYS A 991 -2.28 19.66 -41.23
N MET A 992 -2.15 20.59 -42.18
CA MET A 992 -2.76 21.93 -42.09
C MET A 992 -4.23 21.87 -42.50
N SER A 993 -5.10 22.58 -41.77
CA SER A 993 -6.54 22.59 -42.03
C SER A 993 -7.10 23.97 -42.39
N ALA A 994 -6.38 25.06 -42.10
CA ALA A 994 -6.74 26.41 -42.57
C ALA A 994 -5.49 27.31 -42.70
N VAL A 995 -5.68 28.49 -43.31
CA VAL A 995 -4.65 29.54 -43.35
C VAL A 995 -4.44 30.17 -41.98
N GLY A 996 -3.23 30.66 -41.72
CA GLY A 996 -2.83 31.31 -40.48
C GLY A 996 -1.55 30.74 -39.88
N GLN A 997 -1.10 31.31 -38.77
CA GLN A 997 0.09 30.85 -38.08
C GLN A 997 -0.17 29.57 -37.29
N VAL A 998 0.73 28.60 -37.44
CA VAL A 998 0.77 27.36 -36.68
C VAL A 998 2.08 27.32 -35.90
N VAL A 999 2.00 27.18 -34.58
CA VAL A 999 3.17 27.02 -33.70
C VAL A 999 3.32 25.54 -33.37
N VAL A 1000 4.50 25.01 -33.61
CA VAL A 1000 4.86 23.60 -33.36
C VAL A 1000 6.01 23.56 -32.36
N ARG A 1001 5.91 22.71 -31.35
CA ARG A 1001 6.95 22.41 -30.36
C ARG A 1001 7.62 21.09 -30.68
N ALA A 1002 8.94 21.06 -30.63
CA ALA A 1002 9.72 19.81 -30.54
C ALA A 1002 10.18 19.60 -29.08
N PHE A 1003 10.12 18.37 -28.58
CA PHE A 1003 10.49 18.03 -27.19
C PHE A 1003 11.18 16.65 -27.08
N GLN A 1004 11.96 16.45 -26.01
CA GLN A 1004 12.69 15.21 -25.73
C GLN A 1004 12.92 15.05 -24.21
N ASP A 1005 12.43 13.97 -23.61
CA ASP A 1005 12.34 13.78 -22.15
C ASP A 1005 13.62 13.23 -21.48
N GLY A 1006 14.67 12.96 -22.24
CA GLY A 1006 15.90 12.33 -21.77
C GLY A 1006 15.77 10.83 -21.57
N ASN A 1007 16.77 10.25 -20.91
CA ASN A 1007 16.78 8.88 -20.42
C ASN A 1007 17.72 8.74 -19.22
N ALA A 1008 18.10 7.51 -18.83
CA ALA A 1008 19.04 7.25 -17.74
C ALA A 1008 20.46 7.88 -17.94
N GLN A 1009 20.78 8.35 -19.15
CA GLN A 1009 22.09 8.87 -19.54
C GLN A 1009 22.04 10.34 -20.01
N THR A 1010 20.86 10.94 -20.17
CA THR A 1010 20.67 12.34 -20.60
C THR A 1010 19.48 13.00 -19.91
N TYR A 1011 19.59 14.28 -19.56
CA TYR A 1011 18.45 15.06 -19.05
C TYR A 1011 17.45 15.35 -20.16
N ALA A 1012 16.20 15.69 -19.81
CA ALA A 1012 15.26 16.25 -20.78
C ALA A 1012 15.86 17.48 -21.47
N ALA A 1013 15.65 17.61 -22.77
CA ALA A 1013 16.07 18.77 -23.54
C ALA A 1013 15.08 19.92 -23.34
N THR A 1014 15.57 21.17 -23.30
CA THR A 1014 14.70 22.35 -23.36
C THR A 1014 13.86 22.30 -24.64
N PRO A 1015 12.52 22.31 -24.57
CA PRO A 1015 11.67 22.27 -25.76
C PRO A 1015 11.91 23.47 -26.69
N VAL A 1016 11.75 23.26 -28.00
CA VAL A 1016 11.96 24.30 -29.03
C VAL A 1016 10.67 24.53 -29.80
N ASP A 1017 10.18 25.77 -29.77
CA ASP A 1017 8.97 26.19 -30.49
C ASP A 1017 9.35 26.86 -31.81
N ARG A 1018 8.66 26.50 -32.89
CA ARG A 1018 8.81 27.10 -34.22
C ARG A 1018 7.44 27.42 -34.81
N THR A 1019 7.36 28.54 -35.52
CA THR A 1019 6.13 28.99 -36.18
C THR A 1019 6.23 28.78 -37.68
N ILE A 1020 5.15 28.31 -38.30
CA ILE A 1020 4.97 28.24 -39.74
C ILE A 1020 3.73 29.04 -40.14
N ASP A 1021 3.85 29.87 -41.17
CA ASP A 1021 2.76 30.66 -41.74
C ASP A 1021 2.08 29.91 -42.90
N VAL A 1022 0.81 29.52 -42.71
CA VAL A 1022 0.04 28.77 -43.71
C VAL A 1022 -0.73 29.73 -44.62
N GLN A 1023 -0.43 29.69 -45.92
CA GLN A 1023 -0.93 30.65 -46.92
C GLN A 1023 -1.88 30.01 -47.93
N GLN A 1024 -2.73 30.81 -48.59
CA GLN A 1024 -3.63 30.36 -49.65
C GLN A 1024 -2.97 30.51 -51.03
N LEU A 1025 -3.03 29.46 -51.86
CA LEU A 1025 -2.60 29.53 -53.26
C LEU A 1025 -3.70 30.20 -54.10
N LEU A 1026 -3.40 31.33 -54.76
CA LEU A 1026 -4.42 32.18 -55.40
C LEU A 1026 -4.72 31.86 -56.89
N ALA A 1027 -3.89 31.09 -57.62
CA ALA A 1027 -4.20 30.44 -58.91
C ALA A 1027 -3.00 29.63 -59.47
N THR A 1028 -3.26 28.62 -60.32
CA THR A 1028 -2.26 27.97 -61.20
C THR A 1028 -2.49 28.39 -62.67
N GLU A 1029 -1.45 28.84 -63.37
CA GLU A 1029 -1.53 29.26 -64.78
C GLU A 1029 -1.82 28.07 -65.74
N PRO A 1030 -2.56 28.27 -66.84
CA PRO A 1030 -2.83 27.21 -67.83
C PRO A 1030 -1.56 26.68 -68.52
N THR A 1031 -1.57 25.43 -69.00
CA THR A 1031 -0.38 24.79 -69.61
C THR A 1031 0.10 25.43 -70.92
N TRP A 1032 -0.77 26.14 -71.64
CA TRP A 1032 -0.47 26.83 -72.90
C TRP A 1032 0.20 28.20 -72.72
N VAL A 1033 0.46 28.59 -71.47
CA VAL A 1033 0.88 29.95 -71.16
C VAL A 1033 2.22 30.34 -71.79
N GLY A 1034 3.16 29.39 -71.91
CA GLY A 1034 4.49 29.63 -72.48
C GLY A 1034 4.48 30.12 -73.93
N ASP A 1035 3.37 29.92 -74.63
CA ASP A 1035 3.20 30.28 -76.03
C ASP A 1035 2.59 31.69 -76.22
N VAL A 1036 2.23 32.39 -75.13
CA VAL A 1036 1.78 33.79 -75.18
C VAL A 1036 2.96 34.72 -75.39
N ARG A 1037 2.97 35.45 -76.52
CA ARG A 1037 4.05 36.38 -76.88
C ARG A 1037 3.60 37.82 -76.80
N LEU A 1038 4.44 38.64 -76.20
CA LEU A 1038 4.27 40.09 -76.11
C LEU A 1038 5.38 40.75 -76.91
N PHE A 1039 5.03 41.52 -77.94
CA PHE A 1039 6.04 42.19 -78.75
C PHE A 1039 5.57 43.55 -79.30
N PRO A 1040 6.50 44.52 -79.44
CA PRO A 1040 7.80 44.54 -78.77
C PRO A 1040 7.63 44.60 -77.24
N ASN A 1041 8.49 43.94 -76.47
CA ASN A 1041 8.54 44.05 -75.01
C ASN A 1041 10.02 43.94 -74.58
N PRO A 1042 10.72 45.07 -74.33
CA PRO A 1042 10.17 46.38 -73.96
C PRO A 1042 9.43 47.11 -75.11
N THR A 1043 8.41 47.91 -74.77
CA THR A 1043 7.57 48.65 -75.73
C THR A 1043 7.67 50.17 -75.56
N ARG A 1044 7.62 50.89 -76.69
CA ARG A 1044 7.66 52.37 -76.76
C ARG A 1044 6.32 53.06 -76.99
N SER A 1045 5.34 52.35 -77.55
CA SER A 1045 4.08 52.99 -77.94
C SER A 1045 2.95 51.99 -78.14
N ARG A 1046 3.23 50.84 -78.76
CA ARG A 1046 2.25 49.76 -78.94
C ARG A 1046 2.78 48.42 -78.45
N LEU A 1047 1.91 47.68 -77.80
CA LEU A 1047 2.13 46.31 -77.36
C LEU A 1047 1.14 45.40 -78.06
N SER A 1048 1.64 44.51 -78.91
CA SER A 1048 0.83 43.46 -79.52
C SER A 1048 0.96 42.18 -78.69
N VAL A 1049 -0.16 41.52 -78.45
CA VAL A 1049 -0.23 40.26 -77.73
C VAL A 1049 -0.72 39.17 -78.67
N GLU A 1050 0.13 38.18 -78.87
CA GLU A 1050 -0.16 37.00 -79.66
C GLU A 1050 -0.50 35.83 -78.73
N LEU A 1051 -1.68 35.25 -78.95
CA LEU A 1051 -2.16 34.08 -78.22
C LEU A 1051 -2.04 32.82 -79.08
N PRO A 1052 -1.93 31.63 -78.47
CA PRO A 1052 -1.83 30.37 -79.19
C PRO A 1052 -3.06 30.10 -80.06
N THR A 1053 -2.88 29.34 -81.14
CA THR A 1053 -3.96 29.01 -82.08
C THR A 1053 -5.14 28.34 -81.35
N GLY A 1054 -6.34 28.89 -81.52
CA GLY A 1054 -7.55 28.38 -80.88
C GLY A 1054 -7.76 28.81 -79.42
N VAL A 1055 -7.02 29.81 -78.91
CA VAL A 1055 -7.32 30.54 -77.67
C VAL A 1055 -7.89 31.90 -78.05
N THR A 1056 -9.03 32.29 -77.46
CA THR A 1056 -9.67 33.58 -77.72
C THR A 1056 -9.68 34.45 -76.47
N TRP A 1057 -9.16 35.67 -76.57
CA TRP A 1057 -9.21 36.62 -75.45
C TRP A 1057 -10.57 37.31 -75.38
N GLN A 1058 -11.01 37.56 -74.15
CA GLN A 1058 -12.27 38.22 -73.82
C GLN A 1058 -12.02 39.60 -73.22
N LYS A 1059 -11.04 39.69 -72.33
CA LYS A 1059 -10.68 40.92 -71.61
C LYS A 1059 -9.18 40.97 -71.32
N ALA A 1060 -8.59 42.16 -71.40
CA ALA A 1060 -7.21 42.41 -71.02
C ALA A 1060 -7.13 43.65 -70.12
N ASP A 1061 -6.50 43.51 -68.96
CA ASP A 1061 -6.25 44.58 -67.99
C ASP A 1061 -4.74 44.80 -67.87
N LEU A 1062 -4.26 45.99 -68.19
CA LEU A 1062 -2.89 46.41 -67.89
C LEU A 1062 -2.88 47.11 -66.53
N VAL A 1063 -2.08 46.59 -65.60
CA VAL A 1063 -2.07 46.97 -64.20
C VAL A 1063 -0.67 47.48 -63.82
N SER A 1064 -0.61 48.56 -63.06
CA SER A 1064 0.65 49.05 -62.49
C SER A 1064 1.17 48.10 -61.40
N THR A 1065 2.45 48.23 -61.03
CA THR A 1065 3.02 47.46 -59.90
C THR A 1065 2.33 47.73 -58.55
N GLY A 1066 1.61 48.84 -58.42
CA GLY A 1066 0.77 49.16 -57.25
C GLY A 1066 -0.63 48.54 -57.27
N GLY A 1067 -0.97 47.74 -58.29
CA GLY A 1067 -2.26 47.04 -58.39
C GLY A 1067 -3.40 47.85 -59.04
N ALA A 1068 -3.14 49.08 -59.48
CA ALA A 1068 -4.14 49.90 -60.17
C ALA A 1068 -4.24 49.54 -61.67
N THR A 1069 -5.44 49.29 -62.19
CA THR A 1069 -5.65 49.08 -63.63
C THR A 1069 -5.47 50.40 -64.36
N VAL A 1070 -4.45 50.50 -65.20
CA VAL A 1070 -4.10 51.71 -65.96
C VAL A 1070 -4.69 51.72 -67.36
N GLN A 1071 -5.01 50.55 -67.90
CA GLN A 1071 -5.69 50.41 -69.19
C GLN A 1071 -6.47 49.10 -69.21
N GLN A 1072 -7.64 49.10 -69.84
CA GLN A 1072 -8.49 47.92 -69.97
C GLN A 1072 -9.07 47.86 -71.39
N GLN A 1073 -9.14 46.65 -71.93
CA GLN A 1073 -9.75 46.40 -73.22
C GLN A 1073 -10.60 45.12 -73.18
N THR A 1074 -11.70 45.11 -73.91
CA THR A 1074 -12.59 43.94 -74.09
C THR A 1074 -12.77 43.62 -75.57
N ASN A 1075 -12.86 42.34 -75.91
CA ASN A 1075 -12.83 41.88 -77.30
C ASN A 1075 -14.23 41.75 -77.94
N ALA A 1076 -14.93 42.87 -78.15
CA ALA A 1076 -16.29 42.85 -78.71
C ALA A 1076 -16.36 42.56 -80.23
N LEU A 1077 -15.23 42.64 -80.97
CA LEU A 1077 -15.19 42.58 -82.45
C LEU A 1077 -14.17 41.55 -83.01
N GLN A 1078 -13.68 40.61 -82.19
CA GLN A 1078 -12.66 39.61 -82.56
C GLN A 1078 -11.41 40.21 -83.25
N LYS A 1079 -10.86 41.29 -82.69
CA LYS A 1079 -9.61 41.88 -83.20
C LYS A 1079 -8.38 41.28 -82.50
N PRO A 1080 -7.19 41.32 -83.12
CA PRO A 1080 -5.93 41.06 -82.43
C PRO A 1080 -5.80 41.96 -81.20
N LEU A 1081 -5.24 41.43 -80.11
CA LEU A 1081 -5.03 42.21 -78.89
C LEU A 1081 -3.83 43.13 -79.07
N GLU A 1082 -4.09 44.41 -79.33
CA GLU A 1082 -3.08 45.47 -79.37
C GLU A 1082 -3.45 46.59 -78.41
N LEU A 1083 -2.50 46.99 -77.57
CA LEU A 1083 -2.64 48.08 -76.61
C LEU A 1083 -1.74 49.25 -77.01
N ASP A 1084 -2.32 50.45 -77.11
CA ASP A 1084 -1.55 51.70 -77.19
C ASP A 1084 -1.18 52.13 -75.76
N VAL A 1085 0.12 52.03 -75.47
CA VAL A 1085 0.71 52.33 -74.17
C VAL A 1085 1.52 53.63 -74.20
N SER A 1086 1.47 54.40 -75.30
CA SER A 1086 2.30 55.59 -75.50
C SER A 1086 2.15 56.63 -74.40
N ALA A 1087 0.94 56.78 -73.86
CA ALA A 1087 0.59 57.73 -72.80
C ALA A 1087 0.98 57.28 -71.37
N LEU A 1088 1.44 56.03 -71.19
CA LEU A 1088 1.86 55.51 -69.89
C LEU A 1088 3.31 55.90 -69.57
N PRO A 1089 3.62 56.26 -68.31
CA PRO A 1089 5.00 56.48 -67.86
C PRO A 1089 5.90 55.28 -68.13
N ALA A 1090 7.20 55.53 -68.32
CA ALA A 1090 8.20 54.47 -68.37
C ALA A 1090 8.21 53.68 -67.06
N GLY A 1091 8.17 52.35 -67.13
CA GLY A 1091 8.04 51.50 -65.95
C GLY A 1091 7.57 50.08 -66.23
N LEU A 1092 7.50 49.28 -65.16
CA LEU A 1092 7.02 47.89 -65.21
C LEU A 1092 5.51 47.84 -64.97
N TYR A 1093 4.82 47.08 -65.80
CA TYR A 1093 3.39 46.80 -65.71
C TYR A 1093 3.14 45.29 -65.80
N VAL A 1094 1.95 44.85 -65.40
CA VAL A 1094 1.48 43.47 -65.57
C VAL A 1094 0.20 43.51 -66.38
N ILE A 1095 0.19 42.83 -67.53
CA ILE A 1095 -1.04 42.58 -68.27
C ILE A 1095 -1.67 41.28 -67.76
N THR A 1096 -2.96 41.33 -67.42
CA THR A 1096 -3.81 40.18 -67.13
C THR A 1096 -4.76 39.98 -68.29
N ILE A 1097 -4.80 38.79 -68.87
CA ILE A 1097 -5.63 38.48 -70.03
C ILE A 1097 -6.56 37.32 -69.65
N ASP A 1098 -7.85 37.59 -69.72
CA ASP A 1098 -8.92 36.61 -69.61
C ASP A 1098 -9.21 36.02 -70.99
N THR A 1099 -9.13 34.70 -71.10
CA THR A 1099 -9.43 33.95 -72.30
C THR A 1099 -10.52 32.92 -72.05
N ASP A 1100 -11.08 32.37 -73.13
CA ASP A 1100 -11.99 31.22 -73.10
C ASP A 1100 -11.38 29.95 -72.48
N LYS A 1101 -10.05 29.88 -72.36
CA LYS A 1101 -9.30 28.72 -71.83
C LYS A 1101 -8.52 29.00 -70.55
N GLY A 1102 -8.83 30.10 -69.87
CA GLY A 1102 -8.23 30.48 -68.58
C GLY A 1102 -7.63 31.88 -68.58
N ARG A 1103 -7.06 32.27 -67.43
CA ARG A 1103 -6.44 33.57 -67.22
C ARG A 1103 -4.91 33.46 -67.26
N VAL A 1104 -4.25 34.42 -67.90
CA VAL A 1104 -2.79 34.52 -67.97
C VAL A 1104 -2.31 35.90 -67.54
N GLN A 1105 -1.16 35.97 -66.86
CA GLN A 1105 -0.50 37.24 -66.53
C GLN A 1105 0.90 37.35 -67.15
N ARG A 1106 1.25 38.51 -67.72
CA ARG A 1106 2.57 38.76 -68.32
C ARG A 1106 3.12 40.11 -67.92
N LYS A 1107 4.45 40.18 -67.73
CA LYS A 1107 5.15 41.44 -67.45
C LYS A 1107 5.31 42.24 -68.74
N VAL A 1108 5.05 43.54 -68.66
CA VAL A 1108 5.22 44.52 -69.74
C VAL A 1108 6.19 45.57 -69.26
N LEU A 1109 7.27 45.81 -70.00
CA LEU A 1109 8.21 46.89 -69.73
C LEU A 1109 7.96 48.03 -70.72
N ARG A 1110 7.57 49.20 -70.21
CA ARG A 1110 7.37 50.43 -70.97
C ARG A 1110 8.64 51.27 -70.90
N GLU A 1111 9.25 51.57 -72.06
CA GLU A 1111 10.47 52.40 -72.18
C GLU A 1111 10.23 53.91 -72.18
#